data_AF-A0A1G5FYH3-F1
#
_entry.id   AF-A0A1G5FYH3-F1
#
_cell.length_a   1.000
_cell.length_b   1.000
_cell.length_c   1.000
_cell.angle_alpha   90.00
_cell.angle_beta   90.00
_cell.angle_gamma   90.00
#
_symmetry.space_group_name_H-M   'P 1'
#
loop_
_entity.id
_entity.type
_entity.pdbx_description
1 polymer ?
#
loop_
_entity_poly.entity_id
_entity_poly.type
_entity_poly.pdbx_seq_one_letter_code
_entity_poly.pdbx_strand_id
1 'polypeptide(L)'
;MRFLKNNIAIGIITLMVATASCSFINNDIDPGDKEKEELLIELINHVLRRNHYEPADLTDQFSQDVFKNFVYELDPAKRYFLASDYEDFKTFEFLIDDQIRDGRVDMFNIVYERLLKREKESEKIFKEVINEPFDFTVEEEIDTDYEEIAYAKNRKELKNHWRKLLKLSAIGIYNGKIEAQEGKSKTVDDNDEASAFNNASQNSDPKTPFKKKSLAELEKEARMEVKKSMEENFDLSDDVERLDYFALFLNNITTHFDPHTNYFAPQTKDRFDTSLSGSLEGIGARLQKKMDDIEIMEIISGGPAWTSGKLEKGDQILRVAQDKDTVATSIVGMRISDAVDLIKGPKGTKVTLTLKKVDGNIKDVTLVRDVVLIEETFAKTALLQDDSINYGVINLPKFYFNQENNAGRAAGDDVAKEIVKLKEEGMEGLIIDLRNNGGGSLREVIEMAGLFIPEGPMVQVGLKGNRTQTLNDDDGGAVLWDGPLVILVNELSASASEILAAALQDYDRAIVLGSKQTFGKGTVQNFEDLNRYVKSSEFGDLGALKLTTQKFYRINGGSTQLEGVKSDVIAPDRYSYIEIGERDEDYPLAYDEIPAADYKKFKGYLNLKESIKSSQDRINNNEYFQLIDKNAKWLANQRDERMIPLSIDSYKKRLKRLEEETDQFNKLDEYKNDLAVYSLKDEKVLIEADSSLADKRKRWHNSINEDMYIEEAVNVLKDLKTNTIKGNGMTIKN
;
A
#
# COMPACT_ATOMS: atom_id res chain seq x y z
N MET A 1 44.68 55.90 2.15
CA MET A 1 44.30 55.33 0.83
C MET A 1 44.46 53.81 0.69
N ARG A 2 44.67 53.03 1.77
CA ARG A 2 44.70 51.55 1.73
C ARG A 2 43.45 50.89 2.31
N PHE A 3 42.64 51.64 3.07
CA PHE A 3 41.39 51.15 3.67
C PHE A 3 40.18 51.21 2.71
N LEU A 4 40.22 52.09 1.70
CA LEU A 4 39.12 52.24 0.73
C LEU A 4 39.17 51.21 -0.42
N LYS A 5 40.31 50.55 -0.65
CA LYS A 5 40.45 49.56 -1.73
C LYS A 5 39.97 48.15 -1.35
N ASN A 6 40.02 47.78 -0.07
CA ASN A 6 39.58 46.45 0.37
C ASN A 6 38.05 46.35 0.55
N ASN A 7 37.35 47.45 0.86
CA ASN A 7 35.89 47.41 0.99
C ASN A 7 35.16 47.48 -0.36
N ILE A 8 35.79 48.03 -1.41
CA ILE A 8 35.26 47.99 -2.77
C ILE A 8 35.47 46.60 -3.40
N ALA A 9 36.57 45.91 -3.08
CA ALA A 9 36.82 44.55 -3.53
C ALA A 9 35.86 43.53 -2.89
N ILE A 10 35.53 43.70 -1.60
CA ILE A 10 34.54 42.84 -0.92
C ILE A 10 33.13 43.13 -1.45
N GLY A 11 32.76 44.41 -1.63
CA GLY A 11 31.45 44.78 -2.20
C GLY A 11 31.24 44.36 -3.66
N ILE A 12 32.30 44.23 -4.47
CA ILE A 12 32.20 43.72 -5.85
C ILE A 12 32.15 42.18 -5.87
N ILE A 13 32.75 41.49 -4.90
CA ILE A 13 32.67 40.02 -4.79
C ILE A 13 31.30 39.58 -4.23
N THR A 14 30.71 40.28 -3.25
CA THR A 14 29.33 40.00 -2.84
C THR A 14 28.29 40.38 -3.90
N LEU A 15 28.54 41.41 -4.71
CA LEU A 15 27.66 41.74 -5.84
C LEU A 15 27.82 40.74 -6.99
N MET A 16 29.02 40.20 -7.26
CA MET A 16 29.23 39.15 -8.27
C MET A 16 28.65 37.80 -7.87
N VAL A 17 28.67 37.44 -6.57
CA VAL A 17 28.00 36.22 -6.07
C VAL A 17 26.47 36.38 -6.11
N ALA A 18 25.93 37.58 -5.81
CA ALA A 18 24.50 37.85 -5.97
C ALA A 18 24.04 37.89 -7.44
N THR A 19 24.89 38.29 -8.39
CA THR A 19 24.55 38.27 -9.83
C THR A 19 24.81 36.92 -10.52
N ALA A 20 25.62 36.04 -9.94
CA ALA A 20 25.86 34.69 -10.48
C ALA A 20 24.75 33.69 -10.10
N SER A 21 24.01 33.94 -9.01
CA SER A 21 22.84 33.13 -8.63
C SER A 21 21.54 33.48 -9.37
N CYS A 22 21.53 34.51 -10.23
CA CYS A 22 20.33 34.92 -10.99
C CYS A 22 20.42 34.69 -12.50
N SER A 23 21.42 33.96 -13.02
CA SER A 23 21.63 33.79 -14.47
C SER A 23 21.63 32.35 -14.98
N PHE A 24 21.27 31.38 -14.15
CA PHE A 24 21.05 29.99 -14.58
C PHE A 24 19.72 29.49 -14.05
N ILE A 25 18.62 30.13 -14.46
CA ILE A 25 17.32 29.47 -14.52
C ILE A 25 17.13 29.20 -16.00
N ASN A 26 17.12 27.93 -16.37
CA ASN A 26 16.92 27.52 -17.75
C ASN A 26 15.49 27.93 -18.16
N ASN A 27 15.33 28.65 -19.27
CA ASN A 27 14.03 29.09 -19.81
C ASN A 27 13.21 27.94 -20.45
N ASP A 28 13.43 26.70 -20.03
CA ASP A 28 12.78 25.50 -20.59
C ASP A 28 11.59 25.00 -19.73
N ILE A 29 11.27 25.68 -18.63
CA ILE A 29 10.06 25.41 -17.83
C ILE A 29 8.88 26.09 -18.52
N ASP A 30 7.78 25.35 -18.74
CA ASP A 30 6.52 25.97 -19.18
C ASP A 30 6.13 27.04 -18.16
N PRO A 31 6.01 28.33 -18.55
CA PRO A 31 5.63 29.39 -17.63
C PRO A 31 4.36 29.08 -16.82
N GLY A 32 3.42 28.29 -17.39
CA GLY A 32 2.20 27.87 -16.70
C GLY A 32 2.45 26.90 -15.55
N ASP A 33 3.43 26.01 -15.66
CA ASP A 33 3.79 25.07 -14.58
C ASP A 33 4.44 25.81 -13.41
N LYS A 34 5.33 26.76 -13.70
CA LYS A 34 5.99 27.54 -12.66
C LYS A 34 5.00 28.34 -11.81
N GLU A 35 4.08 29.05 -12.46
CA GLU A 35 3.04 29.83 -11.76
C GLU A 35 2.10 28.92 -10.95
N LYS A 36 1.80 27.72 -11.48
CA LYS A 36 0.99 26.71 -10.79
C LYS A 36 1.69 26.20 -9.52
N GLU A 37 2.98 25.95 -9.56
CA GLU A 37 3.76 25.45 -8.42
C GLU A 37 3.87 26.46 -7.27
N GLU A 38 4.17 27.73 -7.60
CA GLU A 38 4.20 28.82 -6.63
C GLU A 38 2.83 28.96 -5.95
N LEU A 39 1.75 28.94 -6.73
CA LEU A 39 0.38 28.94 -6.22
C LEU A 39 0.07 27.74 -5.33
N LEU A 40 0.47 26.52 -5.72
CA LEU A 40 0.23 25.32 -4.92
C LEU A 40 0.91 25.41 -3.55
N ILE A 41 2.15 25.90 -3.48
CA ILE A 41 2.87 26.11 -2.21
C ILE A 41 2.13 27.12 -1.33
N GLU A 42 1.71 28.25 -1.88
CA GLU A 42 0.96 29.27 -1.14
C GLU A 42 -0.36 28.70 -0.57
N LEU A 43 -1.11 27.97 -1.40
CA LEU A 43 -2.38 27.36 -1.00
C LEU A 43 -2.20 26.29 0.06
N ILE A 44 -1.25 25.37 -0.14
CA ILE A 44 -0.98 24.29 0.81
C ILE A 44 -0.53 24.87 2.15
N ASN A 45 0.40 25.83 2.15
CA ASN A 45 0.81 26.54 3.37
C ASN A 45 -0.39 27.22 4.08
N HIS A 46 -1.24 27.90 3.32
CA HIS A 46 -2.44 28.54 3.87
C HIS A 46 -3.38 27.53 4.54
N VAL A 47 -3.70 26.42 3.85
CA VAL A 47 -4.62 25.39 4.33
C VAL A 47 -4.04 24.66 5.55
N LEU A 48 -2.77 24.26 5.51
CA LEU A 48 -2.09 23.57 6.62
C LEU A 48 -2.15 24.41 7.90
N ARG A 49 -1.71 25.67 7.86
CA ARG A 49 -1.66 26.51 9.07
C ARG A 49 -3.04 26.75 9.67
N ARG A 50 -4.07 26.86 8.83
CA ARG A 50 -5.43 27.18 9.26
C ARG A 50 -6.20 25.95 9.73
N ASN A 51 -6.18 24.87 8.96
CA ASN A 51 -7.12 23.77 9.09
C ASN A 51 -6.50 22.52 9.74
N HIS A 52 -5.16 22.39 9.78
CA HIS A 52 -4.51 21.25 10.43
C HIS A 52 -4.83 21.22 11.93
N TYR A 53 -5.00 20.02 12.47
CA TYR A 53 -5.28 19.77 13.88
C TYR A 53 -4.22 20.41 14.78
N GLU A 54 -2.96 20.11 14.48
CA GLU A 54 -1.77 20.58 15.17
C GLU A 54 -0.71 20.96 14.13
N PRO A 55 -0.76 22.18 13.56
CA PRO A 55 0.14 22.55 12.47
C PRO A 55 1.60 22.60 12.95
N ALA A 56 2.52 22.02 12.17
CA ALA A 56 3.96 22.08 12.45
C ALA A 56 4.51 23.52 12.35
N ASP A 57 5.55 23.79 13.13
CA ASP A 57 6.30 25.04 13.06
C ASP A 57 7.32 24.98 11.91
N LEU A 58 7.24 25.94 11.00
CA LEU A 58 8.17 26.09 9.88
C LEU A 58 9.50 26.68 10.39
N THR A 59 10.39 25.80 10.86
CA THR A 59 11.70 26.13 11.44
C THR A 59 12.86 25.72 10.54
N ASP A 60 14.08 26.12 10.91
CA ASP A 60 15.30 25.60 10.30
C ASP A 60 15.36 24.07 10.34
N GLN A 61 14.95 23.43 11.44
CA GLN A 61 14.92 21.96 11.57
C GLN A 61 13.95 21.33 10.57
N PHE A 62 12.75 21.92 10.41
CA PHE A 62 11.78 21.52 9.38
C PHE A 62 12.44 21.52 7.98
N SER A 63 13.20 22.58 7.66
CA SER A 63 13.90 22.68 6.38
C SER A 63 14.94 21.57 6.20
N GLN A 64 15.71 21.23 7.23
CA GLN A 64 16.72 20.16 7.14
C GLN A 64 16.09 18.80 6.87
N ASP A 65 14.96 18.54 7.52
CA ASP A 65 14.26 17.26 7.44
C ASP A 65 13.61 17.08 6.04
N VAL A 66 12.91 18.11 5.56
CA VAL A 66 12.37 18.13 4.18
C VAL A 66 13.50 18.02 3.16
N PHE A 67 14.63 18.70 3.38
CA PHE A 67 15.81 18.63 2.52
C PHE A 67 16.35 17.20 2.44
N LYS A 68 16.58 16.56 3.59
CA LYS A 68 17.14 15.20 3.67
C LYS A 68 16.22 14.21 2.95
N ASN A 69 14.93 14.23 3.29
CA ASN A 69 13.96 13.26 2.79
C ASN A 69 13.73 13.43 1.28
N PHE A 70 13.55 14.65 0.79
CA PHE A 70 13.33 14.89 -0.65
C PHE A 70 14.51 14.44 -1.50
N VAL A 71 15.75 14.76 -1.09
CA VAL A 71 16.94 14.36 -1.85
C VAL A 71 17.14 12.84 -1.81
N TYR A 72 16.81 12.19 -0.69
CA TYR A 72 16.88 10.73 -0.56
C TYR A 72 15.82 10.03 -1.43
N GLU A 73 14.57 10.47 -1.40
CA GLU A 73 13.48 9.86 -2.19
C GLU A 73 13.70 9.95 -3.70
N LEU A 74 14.39 10.99 -4.18
CA LEU A 74 14.77 11.12 -5.59
C LEU A 74 15.90 10.16 -6.01
N ASP A 75 16.79 9.78 -5.09
CA ASP A 75 17.92 8.89 -5.37
C ASP A 75 18.21 7.92 -4.21
N PRO A 76 17.27 7.02 -3.87
CA PRO A 76 17.39 6.19 -2.67
C PRO A 76 18.53 5.19 -2.78
N ALA A 77 18.83 4.73 -4.00
CA ALA A 77 19.96 3.84 -4.27
C ALA A 77 21.29 4.59 -4.50
N LYS A 78 21.33 5.92 -4.35
CA LYS A 78 22.50 6.79 -4.57
C LYS A 78 23.21 6.53 -5.91
N ARG A 79 22.41 6.34 -6.96
CA ARG A 79 22.81 5.96 -8.32
C ARG A 79 22.74 7.12 -9.32
N TYR A 80 22.32 8.31 -8.91
CA TYR A 80 22.24 9.49 -9.76
C TYR A 80 23.17 10.60 -9.28
N PHE A 81 23.02 11.06 -8.04
CA PHE A 81 23.74 12.23 -7.56
C PHE A 81 25.19 11.93 -7.19
N LEU A 82 26.06 12.92 -7.41
CA LEU A 82 27.41 12.94 -6.86
C LEU A 82 27.44 13.69 -5.54
N ALA A 83 28.47 13.45 -4.73
CA ALA A 83 28.71 14.20 -3.51
C ALA A 83 28.75 15.73 -3.75
N SER A 84 29.29 16.18 -4.89
CA SER A 84 29.28 17.60 -5.26
C SER A 84 27.88 18.16 -5.50
N ASP A 85 26.96 17.34 -6.01
CA ASP A 85 25.58 17.78 -6.23
C ASP A 85 24.87 17.96 -4.88
N TYR A 86 25.05 16.99 -3.98
CA TYR A 86 24.51 17.07 -2.62
C TYR A 86 25.02 18.31 -1.87
N GLU A 87 26.31 18.64 -1.97
CA GLU A 87 26.87 19.86 -1.38
C GLU A 87 26.31 21.15 -2.02
N ASP A 88 26.03 21.16 -3.33
CA ASP A 88 25.35 22.29 -3.98
C ASP A 88 23.94 22.46 -3.40
N PHE A 89 23.19 21.37 -3.25
CA PHE A 89 21.82 21.38 -2.71
C PHE A 89 21.79 21.84 -1.25
N LYS A 90 22.82 21.49 -0.47
CA LYS A 90 22.95 21.83 0.95
C LYS A 90 22.93 23.34 1.23
N THR A 91 23.14 24.17 0.20
CA THR A 91 22.95 25.63 0.32
C THR A 91 21.51 26.04 0.68
N PHE A 92 20.52 25.16 0.44
CA PHE A 92 19.11 25.34 0.77
C PHE A 92 18.65 24.62 2.04
N GLU A 93 19.55 23.91 2.74
CA GLU A 93 19.25 23.04 3.88
C GLU A 93 18.42 23.73 4.99
N PHE A 94 18.59 25.04 5.14
CA PHE A 94 17.91 25.86 6.16
C PHE A 94 16.92 26.90 5.56
N LEU A 95 16.61 26.82 4.27
CA LEU A 95 15.88 27.89 3.56
C LEU A 95 14.53 27.44 2.99
N ILE A 96 14.11 26.20 3.22
CA ILE A 96 12.87 25.66 2.63
C ILE A 96 11.64 26.28 3.30
N ASP A 97 11.67 26.46 4.62
CA ASP A 97 10.66 27.15 5.41
C ASP A 97 10.48 28.62 4.97
N ASP A 98 11.56 29.34 4.72
CA ASP A 98 11.54 30.69 4.13
C ASP A 98 10.93 30.69 2.73
N GLN A 99 11.33 29.74 1.89
CA GLN A 99 10.76 29.57 0.54
C GLN A 99 9.26 29.32 0.59
N ILE A 100 8.77 28.44 1.48
CA ILE A 100 7.33 28.17 1.66
C ILE A 100 6.58 29.42 2.11
N ARG A 101 7.17 30.24 2.99
CA ARG A 101 6.58 31.51 3.44
C ARG A 101 6.49 32.54 2.31
N ASP A 102 7.49 32.54 1.43
CA ASP A 102 7.60 33.48 0.31
C ASP A 102 6.91 32.99 -0.98
N GLY A 103 6.33 31.79 -1.00
CA GLY A 103 5.74 31.19 -2.20
C GLY A 103 6.77 30.75 -3.26
N ARG A 104 8.01 30.46 -2.84
CA ARG A 104 9.13 30.09 -3.72
C ARG A 104 9.42 28.58 -3.68
N VAL A 105 10.06 28.09 -4.75
CA VAL A 105 10.42 26.67 -4.96
C VAL A 105 11.85 26.50 -5.49
N ASP A 106 12.77 27.36 -5.04
CA ASP A 106 14.15 27.44 -5.53
C ASP A 106 14.92 26.12 -5.34
N MET A 107 14.72 25.46 -4.19
CA MET A 107 15.31 24.16 -3.86
C MET A 107 14.81 23.06 -4.81
N PHE A 108 13.51 23.00 -5.08
CA PHE A 108 12.93 22.05 -6.02
C PHE A 108 13.55 22.22 -7.41
N ASN A 109 13.63 23.47 -7.91
CA ASN A 109 14.14 23.77 -9.24
C ASN A 109 15.57 23.27 -9.44
N ILE A 110 16.50 23.59 -8.52
CA ILE A 110 17.91 23.22 -8.68
C ILE A 110 18.11 21.69 -8.59
N VAL A 111 17.36 21.02 -7.71
CA VAL A 111 17.46 19.57 -7.54
C VAL A 111 16.89 18.85 -8.74
N TYR A 112 15.71 19.26 -9.22
CA TYR A 112 15.06 18.71 -10.41
C TYR A 112 15.93 18.85 -11.66
N GLU A 113 16.47 20.05 -11.93
CA GLU A 113 17.36 20.26 -13.07
C GLU A 113 18.61 19.37 -13.00
N ARG A 114 19.18 19.18 -11.80
CA ARG A 114 20.33 18.31 -11.59
C ARG A 114 19.96 16.84 -11.77
N LEU A 115 18.78 16.42 -11.31
CA LEU A 115 18.28 15.06 -11.45
C LEU A 115 18.17 14.66 -12.91
N LEU A 116 17.46 15.44 -13.73
CA LEU A 116 17.29 15.15 -15.17
C LEU A 116 18.63 15.01 -15.90
N LYS A 117 19.62 15.83 -15.50
CA LYS A 117 20.97 15.72 -16.03
C LYS A 117 21.63 14.41 -15.60
N ARG A 118 21.53 14.05 -14.32
CA ARG A 118 22.16 12.83 -13.77
C ARG A 118 21.50 11.55 -14.24
N GLU A 119 20.19 11.52 -14.45
CA GLU A 119 19.50 10.37 -15.03
C GLU A 119 20.02 10.06 -16.44
N LYS A 120 20.13 11.07 -17.31
CA LYS A 120 20.73 10.91 -18.66
C LYS A 120 22.20 10.49 -18.63
N GLU A 121 22.95 10.92 -17.63
CA GLU A 121 24.34 10.49 -17.44
C GLU A 121 24.41 9.04 -16.92
N SER A 122 23.54 8.68 -15.99
CA SER A 122 23.45 7.34 -15.41
C SER A 122 22.92 6.31 -16.39
N GLU A 123 22.01 6.66 -17.30
CA GLU A 123 21.59 5.81 -18.40
C GLU A 123 22.77 5.45 -19.32
N LYS A 124 23.67 6.41 -19.59
CA LYS A 124 24.93 6.14 -20.33
C LYS A 124 25.88 5.25 -19.54
N ILE A 125 26.02 5.48 -18.22
CA ILE A 125 26.82 4.63 -17.34
C ILE A 125 26.27 3.20 -17.35
N PHE A 126 24.96 3.02 -17.20
CA PHE A 126 24.28 1.74 -17.31
C PHE A 126 24.63 1.05 -18.63
N LYS A 127 24.47 1.73 -19.77
CA LYS A 127 24.80 1.19 -21.09
C LYS A 127 26.29 0.81 -21.20
N GLU A 128 27.20 1.56 -20.60
CA GLU A 128 28.62 1.18 -20.56
C GLU A 128 28.86 -0.09 -19.74
N VAL A 129 28.26 -0.17 -18.55
CA VAL A 129 28.50 -1.27 -17.59
C VAL A 129 27.83 -2.56 -18.03
N ILE A 130 26.57 -2.51 -18.44
CA ILE A 130 25.77 -3.71 -18.77
C ILE A 130 26.24 -4.41 -20.04
N ASN A 131 27.05 -3.74 -20.88
CA ASN A 131 27.64 -4.36 -22.07
C ASN A 131 28.96 -5.09 -21.76
N GLU A 132 29.57 -4.85 -20.60
CA GLU A 132 30.77 -5.55 -20.13
C GLU A 132 30.38 -6.81 -19.31
N PRO A 133 31.08 -7.95 -19.47
CA PRO A 133 30.82 -9.14 -18.66
C PRO A 133 31.10 -8.91 -17.17
N PHE A 134 30.23 -9.42 -16.30
CA PHE A 134 30.48 -9.45 -14.87
C PHE A 134 31.38 -10.62 -14.48
N ASP A 135 32.44 -10.35 -13.71
CA ASP A 135 33.27 -11.39 -13.11
C ASP A 135 32.71 -11.81 -11.74
N PHE A 136 31.94 -12.90 -11.73
CA PHE A 136 31.37 -13.47 -10.51
C PHE A 136 32.37 -14.29 -9.66
N THR A 137 33.66 -14.32 -10.02
CA THR A 137 34.71 -14.99 -9.22
C THR A 137 35.40 -14.05 -8.23
N VAL A 138 35.23 -12.73 -8.41
CA VAL A 138 35.81 -11.71 -7.52
C VAL A 138 35.04 -11.68 -6.21
N GLU A 139 35.76 -11.89 -5.09
CA GLU A 139 35.24 -11.70 -3.74
C GLU A 139 35.06 -10.21 -3.45
N GLU A 140 33.81 -9.78 -3.50
CA GLU A 140 33.39 -8.42 -3.18
C GLU A 140 31.95 -8.45 -2.66
N GLU A 141 31.55 -7.37 -2.00
CA GLU A 141 30.22 -7.20 -1.39
C GLU A 141 29.66 -5.81 -1.71
N ILE A 142 28.34 -5.68 -1.55
CA ILE A 142 27.61 -4.42 -1.62
C ILE A 142 26.82 -4.24 -0.33
N ASP A 143 26.85 -3.02 0.19
CA ASP A 143 25.97 -2.59 1.28
C ASP A 143 24.63 -2.16 0.68
N THR A 144 23.55 -2.82 1.07
CA THR A 144 22.18 -2.53 0.61
C THR A 144 21.44 -1.54 1.49
N ASP A 145 22.07 -1.08 2.57
CA ASP A 145 21.61 0.06 3.38
C ASP A 145 22.10 1.36 2.74
N TYR A 146 21.38 1.80 1.71
CA TYR A 146 21.81 2.93 0.91
C TYR A 146 21.69 4.27 1.63
N GLU A 147 20.89 4.37 2.70
CA GLU A 147 20.81 5.58 3.51
C GLU A 147 22.16 5.87 4.19
N GLU A 148 22.85 4.82 4.65
CA GLU A 148 24.12 4.92 5.39
C GLU A 148 25.36 5.11 4.50
N ILE A 149 25.30 4.82 3.20
CA ILE A 149 26.48 4.98 2.31
C ILE A 149 26.68 6.44 1.85
N ALA A 150 27.92 6.87 1.62
CA ALA A 150 28.18 8.19 1.05
C ALA A 150 27.87 8.25 -0.47
N TYR A 151 27.41 9.41 -0.96
CA TYR A 151 27.32 9.67 -2.40
C TYR A 151 28.68 9.53 -3.10
N ALA A 152 28.67 9.05 -4.34
CA ALA A 152 29.88 8.89 -5.13
C ALA A 152 30.58 10.25 -5.36
N LYS A 153 31.91 10.31 -5.15
CA LYS A 153 32.65 11.59 -5.28
C LYS A 153 32.82 12.05 -6.72
N ASN A 154 32.73 11.11 -7.65
CA ASN A 154 33.02 11.34 -9.07
C ASN A 154 32.40 10.23 -9.93
N ARG A 155 32.42 10.43 -11.26
CA ARG A 155 31.89 9.48 -12.24
C ARG A 155 32.49 8.08 -12.14
N LYS A 156 33.76 7.94 -11.75
CA LYS A 156 34.42 6.62 -11.64
C LYS A 156 33.84 5.82 -10.48
N GLU A 157 33.65 6.46 -9.33
CA GLU A 157 32.98 5.85 -8.18
C GLU A 157 31.53 5.52 -8.50
N LEU A 158 30.79 6.45 -9.13
CA LEU A 158 29.40 6.22 -9.53
C LEU A 158 29.25 5.05 -10.51
N LYS A 159 30.14 4.95 -11.51
CA LYS A 159 30.18 3.80 -12.44
C LYS A 159 30.45 2.49 -11.73
N ASN A 160 31.33 2.48 -10.72
CA ASN A 160 31.58 1.28 -9.93
C ASN A 160 30.38 0.91 -9.04
N HIS A 161 29.66 1.90 -8.49
CA HIS A 161 28.42 1.67 -7.76
C HIS A 161 27.35 1.03 -8.65
N TRP A 162 27.12 1.59 -9.84
CA TRP A 162 26.27 1.00 -10.88
C TRP A 162 26.67 -0.44 -11.24
N ARG A 163 27.98 -0.70 -11.38
CA ARG A 163 28.48 -2.08 -11.62
C ARG A 163 28.08 -3.03 -10.51
N LYS A 164 28.22 -2.62 -9.24
CA LYS A 164 27.82 -3.47 -8.11
C LYS A 164 26.30 -3.68 -8.06
N LEU A 165 25.50 -2.64 -8.27
CA LEU A 165 24.03 -2.74 -8.34
C LEU A 165 23.57 -3.70 -9.44
N LEU A 166 24.09 -3.55 -10.66
CA LEU A 166 23.71 -4.43 -11.78
C LEU A 166 24.22 -5.85 -11.59
N LYS A 167 25.41 -6.02 -10.98
CA LYS A 167 25.95 -7.33 -10.62
C LYS A 167 25.09 -8.01 -9.54
N LEU A 168 24.59 -7.26 -8.56
CA LEU A 168 23.63 -7.73 -7.56
C LEU A 168 22.33 -8.19 -8.23
N SER A 169 21.76 -7.42 -9.16
CA SER A 169 20.58 -7.84 -9.92
C SER A 169 20.83 -9.09 -10.78
N ALA A 170 22.04 -9.25 -11.32
CA ALA A 170 22.37 -10.37 -12.21
C ALA A 170 22.72 -11.68 -11.46
N ILE A 171 23.24 -11.61 -10.22
CA ILE A 171 23.80 -12.80 -9.54
C ILE A 171 22.74 -13.86 -9.24
N GLY A 172 21.53 -13.46 -8.84
CA GLY A 172 20.42 -14.37 -8.58
C GLY A 172 19.98 -15.11 -9.84
N ILE A 173 19.78 -14.37 -10.94
CA ILE A 173 19.45 -14.91 -12.26
C ILE A 173 20.56 -15.86 -12.75
N TYR A 174 21.82 -15.46 -12.60
CA TYR A 174 22.97 -16.26 -12.96
C TYR A 174 23.03 -17.58 -12.18
N ASN A 175 22.82 -17.52 -10.85
CA ASN A 175 22.78 -18.71 -10.00
C ASN A 175 21.64 -19.67 -10.40
N GLY A 176 20.43 -19.14 -10.58
CA GLY A 176 19.27 -19.94 -10.99
C GLY A 176 19.49 -20.67 -12.32
N LYS A 177 20.13 -20.02 -13.30
CA LYS A 177 20.47 -20.68 -14.57
C LYS A 177 21.56 -21.76 -14.40
N ILE A 178 22.51 -21.60 -13.48
CA ILE A 178 23.48 -22.65 -13.14
C ILE A 178 22.76 -23.86 -12.54
N GLU A 179 21.89 -23.64 -11.57
CA GLU A 179 21.13 -24.70 -10.88
C GLU A 179 20.21 -25.47 -11.83
N ALA A 180 19.50 -24.75 -12.72
CA ALA A 180 18.67 -25.35 -13.75
C ALA A 180 19.45 -26.32 -14.65
N GLN A 181 20.67 -25.96 -15.08
CA GLN A 181 21.49 -26.86 -15.90
C GLN A 181 22.10 -28.04 -15.11
N GLU A 182 22.24 -27.89 -13.79
CA GLU A 182 22.72 -28.96 -12.89
C GLU A 182 21.59 -29.94 -12.48
N GLY A 183 20.36 -29.69 -12.93
CA GLY A 183 19.19 -30.48 -12.52
C GLY A 183 18.81 -30.26 -11.06
N LYS A 184 19.23 -29.12 -10.47
CA LYS A 184 18.95 -28.72 -9.08
C LYS A 184 17.85 -27.67 -8.97
N SER A 185 17.17 -27.35 -10.08
CA SER A 185 16.04 -26.42 -10.02
C SER A 185 14.96 -27.01 -9.11
N LYS A 186 14.79 -26.43 -7.93
CA LYS A 186 13.58 -26.64 -7.15
C LYS A 186 12.44 -25.95 -7.90
N THR A 187 11.30 -26.63 -7.99
CA THR A 187 10.03 -25.97 -8.30
C THR A 187 9.81 -24.94 -7.19
N VAL A 188 9.98 -23.66 -7.52
CA VAL A 188 9.60 -22.55 -6.64
C VAL A 188 8.07 -22.57 -6.59
N ASP A 189 7.49 -22.55 -5.38
CA ASP A 189 6.05 -22.42 -5.21
C ASP A 189 5.53 -21.15 -5.89
N ASP A 190 4.38 -21.26 -6.56
CA ASP A 190 3.75 -20.21 -7.38
C ASP A 190 3.33 -18.94 -6.59
N ASN A 191 3.66 -18.84 -5.30
CA ASN A 191 3.18 -17.79 -4.39
C ASN A 191 4.21 -16.70 -4.03
N ASP A 192 5.48 -16.82 -4.43
CA ASP A 192 6.44 -15.72 -4.30
C ASP A 192 6.26 -14.74 -5.47
N GLU A 193 6.22 -13.43 -5.21
CA GLU A 193 6.19 -12.38 -6.27
C GLU A 193 7.46 -12.40 -7.16
N ALA A 194 8.50 -13.13 -6.75
CA ALA A 194 9.66 -13.46 -7.59
C ALA A 194 9.38 -14.54 -8.66
N SER A 195 8.19 -15.17 -8.67
CA SER A 195 7.82 -16.28 -9.56
C SER A 195 7.40 -15.86 -10.98
N ALA A 196 7.26 -14.56 -11.26
CA ALA A 196 6.94 -14.08 -12.62
C ALA A 196 8.01 -14.42 -13.68
N PHE A 197 9.17 -14.94 -13.26
CA PHE A 197 10.36 -15.11 -14.10
C PHE A 197 10.60 -16.53 -14.65
N ASN A 198 9.78 -17.53 -14.32
CA ASN A 198 10.06 -18.94 -14.68
C ASN A 198 9.36 -19.50 -15.93
N ASN A 199 8.52 -18.73 -16.63
CA ASN A 199 7.71 -19.24 -17.75
C ASN A 199 8.41 -19.30 -19.13
N ALA A 200 9.75 -19.42 -19.18
CA ALA A 200 10.49 -19.50 -20.45
C ALA A 200 11.00 -20.90 -20.83
N SER A 201 10.79 -21.95 -20.02
CA SER A 201 11.41 -23.27 -20.25
C SER A 201 10.43 -24.45 -20.50
N GLN A 202 9.26 -24.21 -21.08
CA GLN A 202 8.29 -25.28 -21.41
C GLN A 202 8.15 -25.59 -22.92
N ASN A 203 8.91 -24.93 -23.80
CA ASN A 203 8.92 -25.24 -25.24
C ASN A 203 10.29 -25.72 -25.71
N SER A 204 10.62 -26.99 -25.44
CA SER A 204 11.70 -27.67 -26.17
C SER A 204 11.28 -29.08 -26.59
N ASP A 205 11.22 -29.25 -27.91
CA ASP A 205 11.02 -30.49 -28.66
C ASP A 205 11.87 -31.66 -28.09
N PRO A 206 11.32 -32.86 -27.78
CA PRO A 206 12.00 -33.95 -27.06
C PRO A 206 13.22 -34.59 -27.77
N LYS A 207 13.67 -34.03 -28.90
CA LYS A 207 14.67 -34.64 -29.79
C LYS A 207 15.98 -33.86 -29.92
N THR A 208 16.19 -32.77 -29.17
CA THR A 208 17.49 -32.07 -29.15
C THR A 208 18.29 -32.43 -27.89
N PRO A 209 19.53 -32.94 -28.00
CA PRO A 209 20.36 -33.20 -26.83
C PRO A 209 20.64 -31.88 -26.09
N PHE A 210 20.31 -31.84 -24.79
CA PHE A 210 20.55 -30.68 -23.92
C PHE A 210 22.06 -30.39 -23.86
N LYS A 211 22.50 -29.34 -24.57
CA LYS A 211 23.90 -28.91 -24.57
C LYS A 211 24.10 -27.97 -23.38
N LYS A 212 24.90 -28.42 -22.40
CA LYS A 212 25.30 -27.61 -21.24
C LYS A 212 25.94 -26.31 -21.72
N LYS A 213 25.41 -25.16 -21.30
CA LYS A 213 25.94 -23.84 -21.65
C LYS A 213 27.18 -23.56 -20.80
N SER A 214 28.13 -22.81 -21.36
CA SER A 214 29.30 -22.32 -20.63
C SER A 214 28.89 -21.27 -19.59
N LEU A 215 29.70 -21.10 -18.54
CA LEU A 215 29.46 -20.07 -17.52
C LEU A 215 29.41 -18.66 -18.12
N ALA A 216 30.14 -18.38 -19.19
CA ALA A 216 30.11 -17.11 -19.90
C ALA A 216 28.79 -16.91 -20.68
N GLU A 217 28.20 -17.97 -21.24
CA GLU A 217 26.89 -17.89 -21.88
C GLU A 217 25.77 -17.64 -20.86
N LEU A 218 25.83 -18.29 -19.70
CA LEU A 218 24.87 -18.08 -18.62
C LEU A 218 24.98 -16.67 -18.02
N GLU A 219 26.20 -16.15 -17.85
CA GLU A 219 26.46 -14.77 -17.42
C GLU A 219 25.81 -13.79 -18.39
N LYS A 220 26.06 -13.99 -19.70
CA LYS A 220 25.52 -13.13 -20.74
C LYS A 220 23.99 -13.15 -20.73
N GLU A 221 23.37 -14.32 -20.59
CA GLU A 221 21.91 -14.44 -20.50
C GLU A 221 21.35 -13.69 -19.29
N ALA A 222 21.95 -13.86 -18.11
CA ALA A 222 21.55 -13.14 -16.90
C ALA A 222 21.68 -11.62 -17.07
N ARG A 223 22.80 -11.16 -17.64
CA ARG A 223 23.04 -9.74 -17.88
C ARG A 223 22.09 -9.14 -18.93
N MET A 224 21.73 -9.88 -19.97
CA MET A 224 20.75 -9.44 -20.96
C MET A 224 19.34 -9.34 -20.39
N GLU A 225 19.00 -10.17 -19.41
CA GLU A 225 17.74 -10.12 -18.69
C GLU A 225 17.67 -8.87 -17.79
N VAL A 226 18.72 -8.60 -17.01
CA VAL A 226 18.87 -7.34 -16.25
C VAL A 226 18.84 -6.13 -17.17
N LYS A 227 19.51 -6.21 -18.33
CA LYS A 227 19.50 -5.13 -19.32
C LYS A 227 18.08 -4.78 -19.75
N LYS A 228 17.28 -5.79 -20.12
CA LYS A 228 15.90 -5.61 -20.57
C LYS A 228 15.05 -4.96 -19.47
N SER A 229 15.11 -5.48 -18.26
CA SER A 229 14.34 -4.92 -17.12
C SER A 229 14.76 -3.48 -16.81
N MET A 230 16.05 -3.16 -16.88
CA MET A 230 16.53 -1.81 -16.62
C MET A 230 16.18 -0.83 -17.75
N GLU A 231 16.19 -1.27 -19.01
CA GLU A 231 15.70 -0.48 -20.15
C GLU A 231 14.21 -0.16 -20.01
N GLU A 232 13.39 -1.13 -19.56
CA GLU A 232 11.97 -0.91 -19.23
C GLU A 232 11.80 0.09 -18.07
N ASN A 233 12.66 0.05 -17.04
CA ASN A 233 12.60 1.02 -15.94
C ASN A 233 12.99 2.45 -16.37
N PHE A 234 13.96 2.61 -17.26
CA PHE A 234 14.31 3.92 -17.81
C PHE A 234 13.18 4.48 -18.67
N ASP A 235 12.52 3.64 -19.48
CA ASP A 235 11.34 4.02 -20.26
C ASP A 235 10.19 4.54 -19.36
N LEU A 236 9.92 3.86 -18.24
CA LEU A 236 8.95 4.33 -17.26
C LEU A 236 9.37 5.61 -16.53
N SER A 237 10.67 5.88 -16.42
CA SER A 237 11.19 7.12 -15.80
C SER A 237 11.04 8.32 -16.75
N ASP A 238 11.12 8.10 -18.06
CA ASP A 238 10.89 9.13 -19.08
C ASP A 238 9.43 9.62 -19.10
N ASP A 239 8.49 8.81 -18.58
CA ASP A 239 7.07 9.16 -18.40
C ASP A 239 6.80 10.03 -17.16
N VAL A 240 7.80 10.32 -16.31
CA VAL A 240 7.60 11.13 -15.09
C VAL A 240 7.75 12.60 -15.44
N GLU A 241 6.69 13.38 -15.16
CA GLU A 241 6.65 14.80 -15.48
C GLU A 241 7.13 15.67 -14.32
N ARG A 242 7.43 16.94 -14.61
CA ARG A 242 7.85 17.91 -13.59
C ARG A 242 6.87 18.01 -12.42
N LEU A 243 5.57 18.02 -12.71
CA LEU A 243 4.53 18.08 -11.69
C LEU A 243 4.45 16.82 -10.82
N ASP A 244 4.90 15.67 -11.31
CA ASP A 244 4.98 14.45 -10.49
C ASP A 244 6.12 14.57 -9.45
N TYR A 245 7.30 15.04 -9.88
CA TYR A 245 8.39 15.36 -8.96
C TYR A 245 8.02 16.50 -8.00
N PHE A 246 7.22 17.46 -8.46
CA PHE A 246 6.74 18.53 -7.59
C PHE A 246 5.74 18.01 -6.55
N ALA A 247 4.85 17.09 -6.91
CA ALA A 247 3.97 16.44 -5.96
C ALA A 247 4.76 15.66 -4.90
N LEU A 248 5.88 15.02 -5.27
CA LEU A 248 6.81 14.41 -4.31
C LEU A 248 7.40 15.44 -3.34
N PHE A 249 7.82 16.61 -3.85
CA PHE A 249 8.33 17.71 -3.01
C PHE A 249 7.26 18.23 -2.03
N LEU A 250 6.03 18.44 -2.52
CA LEU A 250 4.89 18.83 -1.68
C LEU A 250 4.56 17.77 -0.62
N ASN A 251 4.72 16.48 -0.95
CA ASN A 251 4.51 15.41 0.01
C ASN A 251 5.58 15.39 1.10
N ASN A 252 6.85 15.62 0.78
CA ASN A 252 7.90 15.78 1.80
C ASN A 252 7.62 16.96 2.75
N ILE A 253 7.00 18.04 2.25
CA ILE A 253 6.55 19.17 3.09
C ILE A 253 5.36 18.78 3.97
N THR A 254 4.36 18.13 3.39
CA THR A 254 3.08 17.85 4.06
C THR A 254 3.18 16.71 5.08
N THR A 255 3.99 15.69 4.83
CA THR A 255 4.16 14.56 5.77
C THR A 255 4.94 14.94 7.03
N HIS A 256 5.69 16.04 7.01
CA HIS A 256 6.32 16.60 8.21
C HIS A 256 5.30 17.19 9.20
N PHE A 257 4.06 17.47 8.77
CA PHE A 257 2.99 17.89 9.68
C PHE A 257 2.43 16.71 10.47
N ASP A 258 2.26 15.57 9.81
CA ASP A 258 2.00 14.23 10.35
C ASP A 258 2.02 13.22 9.18
N PRO A 259 2.24 11.91 9.42
CA PRO A 259 2.39 10.91 8.35
C PRO A 259 1.15 10.74 7.45
N HIS A 260 -0.02 11.24 7.86
CA HIS A 260 -1.28 11.12 7.12
C HIS A 260 -1.72 12.40 6.41
N THR A 261 -0.96 13.49 6.52
CA THR A 261 -1.20 14.75 5.80
C THR A 261 -0.41 14.76 4.49
N ASN A 262 -1.11 14.80 3.36
CA ASN A 262 -0.54 14.54 2.03
C ASN A 262 -1.24 15.37 0.95
N TYR A 263 -0.48 15.81 -0.05
CA TYR A 263 -1.00 16.37 -1.29
C TYR A 263 -1.39 15.26 -2.28
N PHE A 264 -2.60 15.38 -2.82
CA PHE A 264 -3.13 14.50 -3.86
C PHE A 264 -3.29 15.29 -5.15
N ALA A 265 -2.42 15.03 -6.12
CA ALA A 265 -2.65 15.40 -7.50
C ALA A 265 -3.99 14.81 -8.01
N PRO A 266 -4.65 15.43 -9.00
CA PRO A 266 -5.99 15.02 -9.46
C PRO A 266 -6.14 13.51 -9.74
N GLN A 267 -5.18 12.92 -10.47
CA GLN A 267 -5.19 11.49 -10.79
C GLN A 267 -5.00 10.61 -9.55
N THR A 268 -4.15 11.02 -8.60
CA THR A 268 -3.97 10.32 -7.32
C THR A 268 -5.25 10.36 -6.49
N LYS A 269 -5.98 11.49 -6.51
CA LYS A 269 -7.28 11.64 -5.85
C LYS A 269 -8.34 10.71 -6.45
N ASP A 270 -8.46 10.64 -7.78
CA ASP A 270 -9.40 9.73 -8.46
C ASP A 270 -9.10 8.25 -8.15
N ARG A 271 -7.82 7.85 -8.13
CA ARG A 271 -7.41 6.50 -7.72
C ARG A 271 -7.77 6.20 -6.27
N PHE A 272 -7.58 7.16 -5.37
CA PHE A 272 -7.96 7.02 -3.96
C PHE A 272 -9.48 6.83 -3.82
N ASP A 273 -10.28 7.66 -4.48
CA ASP A 273 -11.74 7.58 -4.44
C ASP A 273 -12.27 6.26 -5.02
N THR A 274 -11.67 5.80 -6.12
CA THR A 274 -11.95 4.48 -6.71
C THR A 274 -11.61 3.36 -5.72
N SER A 275 -10.44 3.42 -5.06
CA SER A 275 -10.02 2.43 -4.05
C SER A 275 -10.91 2.45 -2.80
N LEU A 276 -11.45 3.60 -2.41
CA LEU A 276 -12.32 3.72 -1.25
C LEU A 276 -13.76 3.28 -1.55
N SER A 277 -14.28 3.60 -2.73
CA SER A 277 -15.64 3.24 -3.14
C SER A 277 -15.75 1.81 -3.68
N GLY A 278 -14.64 1.22 -4.12
CA GLY A 278 -14.62 -0.07 -4.82
C GLY A 278 -15.33 -0.02 -6.17
N SER A 279 -15.54 1.18 -6.73
CA SER A 279 -16.28 1.37 -7.97
C SER A 279 -15.57 2.36 -8.89
N LEU A 280 -15.65 2.13 -10.19
CA LEU A 280 -15.16 3.05 -11.22
C LEU A 280 -16.12 3.10 -12.40
N GLU A 281 -16.14 4.21 -13.12
CA GLU A 281 -16.83 4.31 -14.41
C GLU A 281 -15.84 4.09 -15.56
N GLY A 282 -16.12 3.09 -16.41
CA GLY A 282 -15.23 2.76 -17.51
C GLY A 282 -15.57 1.44 -18.19
N ILE A 283 -14.54 0.79 -18.74
CA ILE A 283 -14.69 -0.48 -19.46
C ILE A 283 -14.51 -1.71 -18.58
N GLY A 284 -13.96 -1.56 -17.36
CA GLY A 284 -13.71 -2.69 -16.46
C GLY A 284 -12.50 -3.55 -16.86
N ALA A 285 -11.35 -2.92 -17.06
CA ALA A 285 -10.08 -3.61 -17.32
C ALA A 285 -8.94 -2.91 -16.57
N ARG A 286 -7.97 -3.70 -16.09
CA ARG A 286 -6.68 -3.21 -15.60
C ARG A 286 -5.69 -3.20 -16.75
N LEU A 287 -5.01 -2.07 -16.89
CA LEU A 287 -4.02 -1.85 -17.94
C LEU A 287 -2.61 -1.84 -17.34
N GLN A 288 -1.63 -2.15 -18.17
CA GLN A 288 -0.21 -2.04 -17.85
C GLN A 288 0.52 -1.45 -19.07
N LYS A 289 1.49 -0.57 -18.83
CA LYS A 289 2.42 -0.11 -19.87
C LYS A 289 3.61 -1.06 -19.94
N LYS A 290 4.02 -1.41 -21.16
CA LYS A 290 5.17 -2.25 -21.43
C LYS A 290 5.92 -1.64 -22.61
N MET A 291 7.00 -0.92 -22.31
CA MET A 291 7.62 0.00 -23.27
C MET A 291 6.55 0.95 -23.83
N ASP A 292 6.54 1.20 -25.13
CA ASP A 292 5.54 2.06 -25.79
C ASP A 292 4.10 1.49 -25.85
N ASP A 293 3.88 0.22 -25.48
CA ASP A 293 2.58 -0.45 -25.65
C ASP A 293 1.75 -0.43 -24.35
N ILE A 294 0.44 -0.18 -24.46
CA ILE A 294 -0.53 -0.34 -23.36
C ILE A 294 -1.24 -1.70 -23.53
N GLU A 295 -1.07 -2.60 -22.57
CA GLU A 295 -1.59 -3.97 -22.57
C GLU A 295 -2.70 -4.17 -21.53
N ILE A 296 -3.69 -5.02 -21.84
CA ILE A 296 -4.70 -5.46 -20.88
C ILE A 296 -4.09 -6.52 -19.96
N MET A 297 -3.87 -6.16 -18.70
CA MET A 297 -3.35 -7.06 -17.67
C MET A 297 -4.44 -7.99 -17.13
N GLU A 298 -5.63 -7.45 -16.83
CA GLU A 298 -6.75 -8.19 -16.23
C GLU A 298 -8.08 -7.59 -16.70
N ILE A 299 -9.10 -8.45 -16.86
CA ILE A 299 -10.48 -8.03 -17.09
C ILE A 299 -11.27 -8.17 -15.79
N ILE A 300 -11.99 -7.13 -15.42
CA ILE A 300 -12.79 -7.11 -14.19
C ILE A 300 -14.13 -7.78 -14.46
N SER A 301 -14.43 -8.86 -13.75
CA SER A 301 -15.71 -9.59 -13.81
C SER A 301 -16.91 -8.64 -13.65
N GLY A 302 -17.97 -8.88 -14.42
CA GLY A 302 -19.18 -8.04 -14.41
C GLY A 302 -19.05 -6.70 -15.13
N GLY A 303 -17.84 -6.24 -15.47
CA GLY A 303 -17.62 -5.01 -16.22
C GLY A 303 -17.95 -5.13 -17.72
N PRO A 304 -18.05 -4.00 -18.46
CA PRO A 304 -18.33 -4.01 -19.90
C PRO A 304 -17.38 -4.85 -20.75
N ALA A 305 -16.08 -4.83 -20.44
CA ALA A 305 -15.06 -5.63 -21.13
C ALA A 305 -15.35 -7.14 -20.98
N TRP A 306 -15.66 -7.59 -19.76
CA TRP A 306 -16.04 -8.97 -19.46
C TRP A 306 -17.32 -9.38 -20.19
N THR A 307 -18.39 -8.60 -20.03
CA THR A 307 -19.70 -8.88 -20.65
C THR A 307 -19.63 -8.92 -22.18
N SER A 308 -18.72 -8.14 -22.78
CA SER A 308 -18.53 -8.15 -24.22
C SER A 308 -17.93 -9.44 -24.77
N GLY A 309 -17.06 -10.12 -24.00
CA GLY A 309 -16.25 -11.26 -24.45
C GLY A 309 -15.29 -10.94 -25.60
N LYS A 310 -15.03 -9.67 -25.92
CA LYS A 310 -14.21 -9.25 -27.09
C LYS A 310 -12.77 -8.90 -26.74
N LEU A 311 -12.53 -8.56 -25.48
CA LEU A 311 -11.21 -8.25 -24.93
C LEU A 311 -10.68 -9.50 -24.22
N GLU A 312 -9.38 -9.68 -24.25
CA GLU A 312 -8.70 -10.73 -23.50
C GLU A 312 -7.39 -10.21 -22.88
N LYS A 313 -6.91 -10.90 -21.85
CA LYS A 313 -5.60 -10.61 -21.25
C LYS A 313 -4.51 -10.73 -22.32
N GLY A 314 -3.65 -9.73 -22.41
CA GLY A 314 -2.58 -9.66 -23.41
C GLY A 314 -2.89 -8.85 -24.67
N ASP A 315 -4.14 -8.40 -24.85
CA ASP A 315 -4.46 -7.47 -25.94
C ASP A 315 -3.73 -6.14 -25.75
N GLN A 316 -3.18 -5.59 -26.84
CA GLN A 316 -2.54 -4.27 -26.86
C GLN A 316 -3.51 -3.22 -27.40
N ILE A 317 -3.68 -2.11 -26.69
CA ILE A 317 -4.53 -0.98 -27.10
C ILE A 317 -3.66 0.03 -27.87
N LEU A 318 -3.93 0.16 -29.17
CA LEU A 318 -3.16 1.05 -30.05
C LEU A 318 -3.78 2.44 -30.15
N ARG A 319 -5.12 2.52 -30.20
CA ARG A 319 -5.86 3.78 -30.38
C ARG A 319 -7.17 3.78 -29.61
N VAL A 320 -7.61 4.98 -29.23
CA VAL A 320 -8.87 5.23 -28.50
C VAL A 320 -9.69 6.29 -29.24
N ALA A 321 -10.99 6.04 -29.43
CA ALA A 321 -11.94 6.99 -30.01
C ALA A 321 -13.16 7.16 -29.08
N GLN A 322 -13.55 8.42 -28.79
CA GLN A 322 -14.63 8.77 -27.86
C GLN A 322 -16.04 8.61 -28.46
N ASP A 323 -16.14 8.67 -29.79
CA ASP A 323 -17.34 8.33 -30.56
C ASP A 323 -16.93 7.87 -31.97
N LYS A 324 -17.86 7.26 -32.74
CA LYS A 324 -17.59 6.76 -34.10
C LYS A 324 -17.08 7.82 -35.08
N ASP A 325 -17.37 9.09 -34.82
CA ASP A 325 -16.99 10.22 -35.69
C ASP A 325 -15.79 11.02 -35.16
N THR A 326 -15.16 10.57 -34.07
CA THR A 326 -13.93 11.18 -33.55
C THR A 326 -12.69 10.55 -34.19
N VAL A 327 -11.68 11.36 -34.52
CA VAL A 327 -10.39 10.85 -34.97
C VAL A 327 -9.79 10.02 -33.84
N ALA A 328 -9.62 8.72 -34.07
CA ALA A 328 -9.01 7.83 -33.10
C ALA A 328 -7.63 8.36 -32.70
N THR A 329 -7.38 8.56 -31.42
CA THR A 329 -6.12 9.05 -30.88
C THR A 329 -5.19 7.85 -30.67
N SER A 330 -3.97 7.92 -31.20
CA SER A 330 -2.94 6.91 -30.91
C SER A 330 -2.51 7.06 -29.46
N ILE A 331 -2.43 5.94 -28.74
CA ILE A 331 -1.93 5.90 -27.36
C ILE A 331 -0.59 5.16 -27.24
N VAL A 332 -0.01 4.74 -28.36
CA VAL A 332 1.35 4.18 -28.40
C VAL A 332 2.36 5.25 -27.95
N GLY A 333 3.21 4.91 -26.98
CA GLY A 333 4.17 5.81 -26.34
C GLY A 333 3.55 6.77 -25.32
N MET A 334 2.23 6.75 -25.13
CA MET A 334 1.54 7.61 -24.17
C MET A 334 1.80 7.12 -22.73
N ARG A 335 1.71 8.02 -21.76
CA ARG A 335 1.67 7.64 -20.34
C ARG A 335 0.43 6.80 -20.06
N ILE A 336 0.57 5.83 -19.15
CA ILE A 336 -0.55 4.96 -18.80
C ILE A 336 -1.74 5.75 -18.23
N SER A 337 -1.47 6.79 -17.45
CA SER A 337 -2.48 7.68 -16.87
C SER A 337 -3.34 8.35 -17.93
N ASP A 338 -2.71 8.93 -18.95
CA ASP A 338 -3.42 9.68 -20.00
C ASP A 338 -4.21 8.71 -20.89
N ALA A 339 -3.65 7.53 -21.16
CA ALA A 339 -4.37 6.47 -21.85
C ALA A 339 -5.60 6.01 -21.06
N VAL A 340 -5.49 5.87 -19.74
CA VAL A 340 -6.61 5.54 -18.84
C VAL A 340 -7.67 6.65 -18.87
N ASP A 341 -7.28 7.92 -18.85
CA ASP A 341 -8.21 9.06 -18.89
C ASP A 341 -9.01 9.09 -20.22
N LEU A 342 -8.40 8.69 -21.34
CA LEU A 342 -9.11 8.51 -22.61
C LEU A 342 -10.06 7.29 -22.59
N ILE A 343 -9.69 6.22 -21.91
CA ILE A 343 -10.48 4.97 -21.89
C ILE A 343 -11.65 5.05 -20.91
N LYS A 344 -11.43 5.66 -19.73
CA LYS A 344 -12.48 5.98 -18.76
C LYS A 344 -13.46 6.98 -19.35
N GLY A 345 -14.60 7.12 -18.68
CA GLY A 345 -15.61 8.09 -19.06
C GLY A 345 -16.99 7.73 -18.51
N PRO A 346 -17.94 8.67 -18.61
CA PRO A 346 -19.21 8.54 -17.93
C PRO A 346 -19.99 7.30 -18.36
N LYS A 347 -20.73 6.70 -17.42
CA LYS A 347 -21.67 5.61 -17.71
C LYS A 347 -22.57 5.92 -18.92
N GLY A 348 -22.75 4.92 -19.79
CA GLY A 348 -23.59 5.00 -20.98
C GLY A 348 -22.90 5.61 -22.22
N THR A 349 -21.74 6.24 -22.06
CA THR A 349 -20.94 6.72 -23.20
C THR A 349 -20.26 5.54 -23.92
N LYS A 350 -19.91 5.73 -25.19
CA LYS A 350 -19.21 4.71 -25.98
C LYS A 350 -17.72 5.01 -26.04
N VAL A 351 -16.93 3.96 -26.20
CA VAL A 351 -15.51 4.06 -26.53
C VAL A 351 -15.16 3.00 -27.55
N THR A 352 -14.39 3.34 -28.58
CA THR A 352 -13.86 2.38 -29.54
C THR A 352 -12.36 2.24 -29.35
N LEU A 353 -11.92 1.01 -29.12
CA LEU A 353 -10.52 0.64 -28.93
C LEU A 353 -10.04 -0.07 -30.19
N THR A 354 -8.96 0.43 -30.80
CA THR A 354 -8.22 -0.31 -31.83
C THR A 354 -7.22 -1.20 -31.13
N LEU A 355 -7.47 -2.50 -31.13
CA LEU A 355 -6.68 -3.50 -30.41
C LEU A 355 -5.79 -4.29 -31.38
N LYS A 356 -4.57 -4.56 -30.99
CA LYS A 356 -3.78 -5.67 -31.53
C LYS A 356 -3.96 -6.87 -30.59
N LYS A 357 -4.64 -7.88 -31.11
CA LYS A 357 -4.96 -9.12 -30.40
C LYS A 357 -3.70 -9.95 -30.16
N VAL A 358 -3.77 -10.89 -29.22
CA VAL A 358 -2.64 -11.80 -28.89
C VAL A 358 -2.18 -12.61 -30.11
N ASP A 359 -3.09 -12.91 -31.05
CA ASP A 359 -2.79 -13.56 -32.33
C ASP A 359 -2.15 -12.65 -33.40
N GLY A 360 -1.95 -11.36 -33.08
CA GLY A 360 -1.38 -10.33 -33.94
C GLY A 360 -2.39 -9.59 -34.82
N ASN A 361 -3.66 -10.00 -34.85
CA ASN A 361 -4.68 -9.33 -35.67
C ASN A 361 -5.10 -7.99 -35.06
N ILE A 362 -5.31 -6.98 -35.90
CA ILE A 362 -5.83 -5.68 -35.47
C ILE A 362 -7.35 -5.65 -35.62
N LYS A 363 -8.07 -5.27 -34.58
CA LYS A 363 -9.54 -5.18 -34.56
C LYS A 363 -10.02 -3.97 -33.77
N ASP A 364 -11.07 -3.33 -34.28
CA ASP A 364 -11.78 -2.30 -33.54
C ASP A 364 -12.89 -2.91 -32.68
N VAL A 365 -12.91 -2.56 -31.40
CA VAL A 365 -13.92 -2.99 -30.45
C VAL A 365 -14.58 -1.77 -29.81
N THR A 366 -15.88 -1.60 -30.07
CA THR A 366 -16.70 -0.59 -29.38
C THR A 366 -17.33 -1.20 -28.12
N LEU A 367 -17.12 -0.53 -26.99
CA LEU A 367 -17.73 -0.82 -25.69
C LEU A 367 -18.63 0.34 -25.25
N VAL A 368 -19.62 0.04 -24.43
CA VAL A 368 -20.40 1.04 -23.70
C VAL A 368 -19.88 1.04 -22.27
N ARG A 369 -19.47 2.21 -21.77
CA ARG A 369 -18.95 2.36 -20.40
C ARG A 369 -20.08 2.16 -19.40
N ASP A 370 -19.76 1.55 -18.26
CA ASP A 370 -20.68 1.38 -17.15
C ASP A 370 -19.94 1.51 -15.82
N VAL A 371 -20.68 1.51 -14.72
CA VAL A 371 -20.14 1.39 -13.37
C VAL A 371 -19.65 -0.05 -13.19
N VAL A 372 -18.39 -0.18 -12.83
CA VAL A 372 -17.71 -1.45 -12.59
C VAL A 372 -17.38 -1.56 -11.11
N LEU A 373 -17.77 -2.69 -10.51
CA LEU A 373 -17.53 -3.01 -9.12
C LEU A 373 -16.27 -3.87 -8.99
N ILE A 374 -15.39 -3.49 -8.07
CA ILE A 374 -14.18 -4.24 -7.72
C ILE A 374 -14.52 -5.10 -6.51
N GLU A 375 -15.07 -6.29 -6.75
CA GLU A 375 -15.68 -7.14 -5.70
C GLU A 375 -14.77 -7.45 -4.51
N GLU A 376 -13.45 -7.53 -4.72
CA GLU A 376 -12.49 -7.76 -3.62
C GLU A 376 -12.36 -6.58 -2.64
N THR A 377 -12.95 -5.42 -2.95
CA THR A 377 -13.01 -4.28 -2.02
C THR A 377 -14.07 -4.49 -0.95
N PHE A 378 -15.09 -5.29 -1.24
CA PHE A 378 -16.30 -5.38 -0.43
C PHE A 378 -16.26 -6.54 0.57
N ALA A 379 -17.11 -6.48 1.59
CA ALA A 379 -17.21 -7.53 2.59
C ALA A 379 -17.57 -8.88 1.93
N LYS A 380 -16.92 -9.94 2.38
CA LYS A 380 -17.20 -11.32 1.95
C LYS A 380 -17.32 -12.24 3.14
N THR A 381 -18.16 -13.26 2.99
CA THR A 381 -18.61 -14.08 4.11
C THR A 381 -18.50 -15.56 3.80
N ALA A 382 -18.10 -16.36 4.79
CA ALA A 382 -18.17 -17.81 4.73
C ALA A 382 -18.83 -18.37 5.99
N LEU A 383 -19.49 -19.52 5.83
CA LEU A 383 -19.98 -20.34 6.92
C LEU A 383 -18.92 -21.38 7.27
N LEU A 384 -18.50 -21.40 8.53
CA LEU A 384 -17.57 -22.38 9.09
C LEU A 384 -18.39 -23.38 9.91
N GLN A 385 -18.14 -24.67 9.74
CA GLN A 385 -18.81 -25.71 10.51
C GLN A 385 -17.77 -26.55 11.27
N ASP A 386 -18.01 -26.71 12.57
CA ASP A 386 -17.23 -27.55 13.48
C ASP A 386 -18.20 -28.43 14.31
N ASP A 387 -18.04 -29.75 14.20
CA ASP A 387 -18.85 -30.85 14.77
C ASP A 387 -20.37 -30.88 14.50
N SER A 388 -21.02 -29.74 14.27
CA SER A 388 -22.42 -29.50 13.83
C SER A 388 -22.82 -28.04 14.08
N ILE A 389 -21.97 -27.26 14.76
CA ILE A 389 -22.21 -25.85 15.07
C ILE A 389 -21.71 -25.01 13.91
N ASN A 390 -22.53 -24.05 13.51
CA ASN A 390 -22.22 -23.11 12.44
C ASN A 390 -21.67 -21.80 13.03
N TYR A 391 -20.55 -21.33 12.51
CA TYR A 391 -19.95 -20.03 12.80
C TYR A 391 -19.88 -19.22 11.51
N GLY A 392 -20.05 -17.91 11.62
CA GLY A 392 -19.85 -17.00 10.50
C GLY A 392 -18.48 -16.36 10.58
N VAL A 393 -17.81 -16.22 9.44
CA VAL A 393 -16.68 -15.32 9.29
C VAL A 393 -17.01 -14.26 8.24
N ILE A 394 -16.91 -12.99 8.64
CA ILE A 394 -16.99 -11.85 7.73
C ILE A 394 -15.59 -11.29 7.61
N ASN A 395 -15.01 -11.38 6.41
CA ASN A 395 -13.78 -10.69 6.07
C ASN A 395 -14.15 -9.30 5.54
N LEU A 396 -13.69 -8.26 6.23
CA LEU A 396 -13.91 -6.87 5.86
C LEU A 396 -12.57 -6.25 5.45
N PRO A 397 -12.28 -6.11 4.13
CA PRO A 397 -11.00 -5.58 3.67
C PRO A 397 -10.82 -4.09 3.98
N LYS A 398 -11.91 -3.31 3.99
CA LYS A 398 -11.89 -1.85 4.16
C LYS A 398 -13.22 -1.33 4.67
N PHE A 399 -13.23 -0.20 5.36
CA PHE A 399 -14.45 0.55 5.68
C PHE A 399 -14.84 1.45 4.49
N TYR A 400 -15.25 0.80 3.40
CA TYR A 400 -15.58 1.45 2.13
C TYR A 400 -16.87 2.26 2.21
N PHE A 401 -16.91 3.36 1.45
CA PHE A 401 -18.08 4.22 1.30
C PHE A 401 -17.97 5.01 -0.01
N ASN A 402 -19.10 5.29 -0.65
CA ASN A 402 -19.15 6.13 -1.85
C ASN A 402 -19.44 7.59 -1.46
N GLN A 403 -18.42 8.46 -1.55
CA GLN A 403 -18.56 9.88 -1.19
C GLN A 403 -19.45 10.70 -2.15
N GLU A 404 -19.54 10.28 -3.41
CA GLU A 404 -20.32 11.00 -4.43
C GLU A 404 -21.80 10.64 -4.40
N ASN A 405 -22.12 9.46 -3.86
CA ASN A 405 -23.48 8.96 -3.75
C ASN A 405 -23.72 8.36 -2.37
N ASN A 406 -24.39 9.12 -1.50
CA ASN A 406 -24.78 8.67 -0.16
C ASN A 406 -25.69 7.43 -0.15
N ALA A 407 -26.35 7.10 -1.28
CA ALA A 407 -27.10 5.85 -1.44
C ALA A 407 -26.27 4.74 -2.11
N GLY A 408 -24.98 4.97 -2.30
CA GLY A 408 -24.02 4.01 -2.82
C GLY A 408 -23.72 2.90 -1.82
N ARG A 409 -22.96 1.90 -2.27
CA ARG A 409 -22.58 0.74 -1.46
C ARG A 409 -21.71 1.19 -0.27
N ALA A 410 -22.02 0.66 0.91
CA ALA A 410 -21.45 1.08 2.20
C ALA A 410 -21.11 -0.16 3.04
N ALA A 411 -20.02 -0.10 3.80
CA ALA A 411 -19.51 -1.25 4.55
C ALA A 411 -20.46 -1.67 5.69
N GLY A 412 -21.03 -0.72 6.42
CA GLY A 412 -21.99 -0.99 7.50
C GLY A 412 -23.22 -1.74 6.99
N ASP A 413 -23.82 -1.24 5.90
CA ASP A 413 -24.99 -1.84 5.26
C ASP A 413 -24.73 -3.26 4.76
N ASP A 414 -23.57 -3.51 4.16
CA ASP A 414 -23.22 -4.82 3.64
C ASP A 414 -22.95 -5.81 4.76
N VAL A 415 -22.19 -5.43 5.79
CA VAL A 415 -21.97 -6.28 6.97
C VAL A 415 -23.30 -6.62 7.64
N ALA A 416 -24.24 -5.67 7.74
CA ALA A 416 -25.58 -5.95 8.25
C ALA A 416 -26.32 -7.01 7.41
N LYS A 417 -26.30 -6.89 6.07
CA LYS A 417 -26.89 -7.90 5.18
C LYS A 417 -26.23 -9.27 5.34
N GLU A 418 -24.91 -9.31 5.45
CA GLU A 418 -24.15 -10.54 5.64
C GLU A 418 -24.47 -11.23 6.98
N ILE A 419 -24.64 -10.45 8.06
CA ILE A 419 -25.09 -10.99 9.35
C ILE A 419 -26.49 -11.60 9.24
N VAL A 420 -27.43 -10.96 8.53
CA VAL A 420 -28.78 -11.52 8.32
C VAL A 420 -28.69 -12.87 7.59
N LYS A 421 -27.91 -12.96 6.52
CA LYS A 421 -27.69 -14.22 5.77
C LYS A 421 -27.08 -15.31 6.65
N LEU A 422 -26.08 -14.98 7.46
CA LEU A 422 -25.45 -15.94 8.39
C LEU A 422 -26.44 -16.44 9.46
N LYS A 423 -27.32 -15.57 9.96
CA LYS A 423 -28.38 -15.96 10.90
C LYS A 423 -29.37 -16.93 10.26
N GLU A 424 -29.71 -16.74 8.99
CA GLU A 424 -30.56 -17.68 8.23
C GLU A 424 -29.89 -19.05 8.02
N GLU A 425 -28.56 -19.11 8.00
CA GLU A 425 -27.78 -20.35 8.01
C GLU A 425 -27.56 -20.93 9.42
N GLY A 426 -28.15 -20.35 10.46
CA GLY A 426 -28.11 -20.88 11.83
C GLY A 426 -26.79 -20.66 12.56
N MET A 427 -26.07 -19.58 12.25
CA MET A 427 -24.84 -19.19 12.95
C MET A 427 -25.04 -19.04 14.48
N GLU A 428 -24.12 -19.61 15.26
CA GLU A 428 -24.08 -19.51 16.73
C GLU A 428 -22.93 -18.62 17.25
N GLY A 429 -21.95 -18.26 16.41
CA GLY A 429 -20.85 -17.37 16.75
C GLY A 429 -20.32 -16.63 15.52
N LEU A 430 -19.84 -15.40 15.69
CA LEU A 430 -19.38 -14.54 14.60
C LEU A 430 -17.91 -14.13 14.78
N ILE A 431 -17.15 -14.22 13.69
CA ILE A 431 -15.81 -13.68 13.55
C ILE A 431 -15.87 -12.51 12.58
N ILE A 432 -15.38 -11.33 13.01
CA ILE A 432 -15.10 -10.21 12.11
C ILE A 432 -13.60 -10.15 11.90
N ASP A 433 -13.15 -10.42 10.68
CA ASP A 433 -11.74 -10.39 10.31
C ASP A 433 -11.35 -9.02 9.74
N LEU A 434 -10.59 -8.26 10.55
CA LEU A 434 -10.05 -6.94 10.25
C LEU A 434 -8.52 -6.97 10.03
N ARG A 435 -7.90 -8.15 9.93
CA ARG A 435 -6.47 -8.25 9.63
C ARG A 435 -6.19 -7.58 8.28
N ASN A 436 -5.15 -6.75 8.23
CA ASN A 436 -4.76 -5.96 7.07
C ASN A 436 -5.80 -4.89 6.63
N ASN A 437 -6.81 -4.60 7.45
CA ASN A 437 -7.77 -3.53 7.17
C ASN A 437 -7.25 -2.19 7.71
N GLY A 438 -6.72 -1.35 6.81
CA GLY A 438 -6.18 -0.02 7.12
C GLY A 438 -7.23 1.06 7.45
N GLY A 439 -8.51 0.68 7.60
CA GLY A 439 -9.60 1.56 8.00
C GLY A 439 -10.45 2.09 6.83
N GLY A 440 -10.94 3.32 6.96
CA GLY A 440 -11.82 3.94 5.98
C GLY A 440 -12.75 4.97 6.62
N SER A 441 -14.03 4.92 6.30
CA SER A 441 -15.00 5.92 6.74
C SER A 441 -15.34 5.82 8.24
N LEU A 442 -15.20 6.93 8.96
CA LEU A 442 -15.61 7.06 10.38
C LEU A 442 -17.12 6.84 10.57
N ARG A 443 -17.93 7.23 9.59
CA ARG A 443 -19.39 7.03 9.63
C ARG A 443 -19.74 5.54 9.64
N GLU A 444 -19.09 4.78 8.76
CA GLU A 444 -19.35 3.34 8.60
C GLU A 444 -19.02 2.55 9.86
N VAL A 445 -17.95 2.92 10.59
CA VAL A 445 -17.62 2.21 11.83
C VAL A 445 -18.60 2.49 12.96
N ILE A 446 -19.16 3.71 13.06
CA ILE A 446 -20.18 4.04 14.06
C ILE A 446 -21.44 3.20 13.81
N GLU A 447 -21.93 3.21 12.56
CA GLU A 447 -23.09 2.41 12.14
C GLU A 447 -22.84 0.90 12.35
N MET A 448 -21.63 0.42 12.04
CA MET A 448 -21.27 -0.99 12.22
C MET A 448 -21.19 -1.42 13.68
N ALA A 449 -20.72 -0.54 14.59
CA ALA A 449 -20.68 -0.85 16.02
C ALA A 449 -22.09 -0.98 16.63
N GLY A 450 -23.06 -0.20 16.12
CA GLY A 450 -24.49 -0.30 16.47
C GLY A 450 -25.10 -1.68 16.24
N LEU A 451 -24.60 -2.43 15.25
CA LEU A 451 -25.03 -3.81 14.98
C LEU A 451 -24.84 -4.77 16.17
N PHE A 452 -23.98 -4.40 17.13
CA PHE A 452 -23.57 -5.25 18.24
C PHE A 452 -23.87 -4.66 19.63
N ILE A 453 -24.11 -3.35 19.75
CA ILE A 453 -24.32 -2.63 21.01
C ILE A 453 -25.63 -1.82 20.93
N PRO A 454 -26.52 -1.90 21.93
CA PRO A 454 -27.84 -1.27 21.86
C PRO A 454 -27.83 0.26 22.03
N GLU A 455 -26.97 0.83 22.85
CA GLU A 455 -26.89 2.29 23.02
C GLU A 455 -25.56 2.67 23.65
N GLY A 456 -25.09 3.88 23.35
CA GLY A 456 -23.96 4.49 24.02
C GLY A 456 -22.92 5.09 23.07
N PRO A 457 -21.84 5.66 23.63
CA PRO A 457 -20.73 6.19 22.86
C PRO A 457 -19.99 5.07 22.13
N MET A 458 -19.58 5.34 20.89
CA MET A 458 -18.71 4.45 20.09
C MET A 458 -17.29 4.99 20.04
N VAL A 459 -17.15 6.32 19.92
CA VAL A 459 -15.86 7.00 19.81
C VAL A 459 -15.98 8.44 20.28
N GLN A 460 -14.90 9.00 20.82
CA GLN A 460 -14.79 10.42 21.11
C GLN A 460 -13.78 11.05 20.13
N VAL A 461 -14.07 12.24 19.60
CA VAL A 461 -13.16 12.98 18.71
C VAL A 461 -12.76 14.31 19.35
N GLY A 462 -11.45 14.56 19.41
CA GLY A 462 -10.86 15.83 19.73
C GLY A 462 -10.77 16.71 18.49
N LEU A 463 -11.28 17.92 18.59
CA LEU A 463 -11.21 18.98 17.59
C LEU A 463 -10.16 20.01 17.98
N LYS A 464 -9.72 20.81 17.00
CA LYS A 464 -8.86 21.97 17.24
C LYS A 464 -9.41 22.88 18.33
N GLY A 465 -8.53 23.27 19.26
CA GLY A 465 -8.84 24.15 20.40
C GLY A 465 -9.39 23.41 21.63
N ASN A 466 -8.98 22.16 21.88
CA ASN A 466 -9.34 21.35 23.05
C ASN A 466 -10.85 21.12 23.23
N ARG A 467 -11.59 21.01 22.12
CA ARG A 467 -13.01 20.64 22.16
C ARG A 467 -13.15 19.16 21.87
N THR A 468 -13.98 18.47 22.62
CA THR A 468 -14.26 17.04 22.41
C THR A 468 -15.72 16.85 22.01
N GLN A 469 -15.97 15.91 21.11
CA GLN A 469 -17.30 15.47 20.71
C GLN A 469 -17.40 13.96 20.88
N THR A 470 -18.47 13.49 21.50
CA THR A 470 -18.77 12.05 21.59
C THR A 470 -19.70 11.69 20.44
N LEU A 471 -19.37 10.62 19.72
CA LEU A 471 -20.17 10.08 18.62
C LEU A 471 -20.81 8.77 19.08
N ASN A 472 -22.12 8.70 18.91
CA ASN A 472 -22.95 7.55 19.23
C ASN A 472 -23.56 7.00 17.95
N ASP A 473 -24.05 5.77 18.01
CA ASP A 473 -25.02 5.29 17.05
C ASP A 473 -26.44 5.74 17.45
N ASP A 474 -27.24 6.14 16.47
CA ASP A 474 -28.57 6.76 16.66
C ASP A 474 -29.70 5.91 16.03
N ASP A 475 -29.46 4.61 15.80
CA ASP A 475 -30.39 3.70 15.10
C ASP A 475 -31.62 3.26 15.93
N GLY A 476 -31.74 3.74 17.16
CA GLY A 476 -32.80 3.37 18.10
C GLY A 476 -32.53 2.08 18.91
N GLY A 477 -31.29 1.57 18.83
CA GLY A 477 -30.75 0.45 19.59
C GLY A 477 -31.02 -0.92 18.99
N ALA A 478 -31.01 -1.00 17.65
CA ALA A 478 -31.32 -2.22 16.92
C ALA A 478 -30.11 -3.16 16.85
N VAL A 479 -29.91 -3.96 17.90
CA VAL A 479 -28.86 -4.98 17.89
C VAL A 479 -29.18 -6.10 16.90
N LEU A 480 -28.35 -6.24 15.86
CA LEU A 480 -28.52 -7.25 14.83
C LEU A 480 -27.93 -8.61 15.22
N TRP A 481 -26.81 -8.59 15.96
CA TRP A 481 -26.16 -9.77 16.52
C TRP A 481 -25.85 -9.59 18.00
N ASP A 482 -26.41 -10.46 18.84
CA ASP A 482 -26.24 -10.49 20.30
C ASP A 482 -25.46 -11.73 20.81
N GLY A 483 -25.05 -12.61 19.90
CA GLY A 483 -24.28 -13.82 20.21
C GLY A 483 -22.77 -13.60 20.42
N PRO A 484 -22.01 -14.69 20.68
CA PRO A 484 -20.55 -14.71 20.73
C PRO A 484 -19.89 -13.97 19.55
N LEU A 485 -18.88 -13.15 19.84
CA LEU A 485 -18.22 -12.29 18.87
C LEU A 485 -16.70 -12.26 19.13
N VAL A 486 -15.92 -12.51 18.08
CA VAL A 486 -14.47 -12.35 18.06
C VAL A 486 -14.10 -11.38 16.94
N ILE A 487 -13.13 -10.51 17.20
CA ILE A 487 -12.56 -9.60 16.20
C ILE A 487 -11.10 -9.99 15.98
N LEU A 488 -10.74 -10.31 14.73
CA LEU A 488 -9.36 -10.59 14.36
C LEU A 488 -8.67 -9.32 13.89
N VAL A 489 -7.47 -9.06 14.43
CA VAL A 489 -6.65 -7.89 14.10
C VAL A 489 -5.18 -8.28 13.91
N ASN A 490 -4.41 -7.41 13.27
CA ASN A 490 -2.94 -7.50 13.25
C ASN A 490 -2.31 -6.09 13.28
N GLU A 491 -0.98 -6.00 13.18
CA GLU A 491 -0.24 -4.72 13.15
C GLU A 491 -0.68 -3.80 12.01
N LEU A 492 -1.33 -4.33 10.97
CA LEU A 492 -1.82 -3.58 9.81
C LEU A 492 -3.31 -3.20 9.93
N SER A 493 -4.00 -3.61 10.99
CA SER A 493 -5.33 -3.11 11.32
C SER A 493 -5.21 -1.67 11.83
N ALA A 494 -5.83 -0.70 11.15
CA ALA A 494 -5.66 0.73 11.48
C ALA A 494 -6.97 1.52 11.47
N SER A 495 -6.97 2.68 12.14
CA SER A 495 -8.02 3.71 12.06
C SER A 495 -9.42 3.15 12.40
N ALA A 496 -10.36 3.10 11.45
CA ALA A 496 -11.70 2.58 11.68
C ALA A 496 -11.72 1.14 12.23
N SER A 497 -10.76 0.29 11.85
CA SER A 497 -10.62 -1.06 12.43
C SER A 497 -10.34 -1.00 13.94
N GLU A 498 -9.49 -0.06 14.35
CA GLU A 498 -9.11 0.16 15.74
C GLU A 498 -10.26 0.77 16.54
N ILE A 499 -11.04 1.67 15.94
CA ILE A 499 -12.26 2.22 16.56
C ILE A 499 -13.26 1.09 16.86
N LEU A 500 -13.53 0.22 15.89
CA LEU A 500 -14.47 -0.89 16.06
C LEU A 500 -14.00 -1.87 17.13
N ALA A 501 -12.73 -2.29 17.05
CA ALA A 501 -12.13 -3.22 18.00
C ALA A 501 -12.08 -2.62 19.42
N ALA A 502 -11.65 -1.37 19.56
CA ALA A 502 -11.58 -0.69 20.85
C ALA A 502 -12.97 -0.50 21.48
N ALA A 503 -13.97 -0.08 20.71
CA ALA A 503 -15.33 0.09 21.21
C ALA A 503 -15.86 -1.24 21.72
N LEU A 504 -15.85 -2.29 20.89
CA LEU A 504 -16.39 -3.60 21.26
C LEU A 504 -15.60 -4.26 22.40
N GLN A 505 -14.30 -4.00 22.51
CA GLN A 505 -13.49 -4.41 23.66
C GLN A 505 -13.85 -3.65 24.93
N ASP A 506 -13.98 -2.32 24.88
CA ASP A 506 -14.30 -1.49 26.05
C ASP A 506 -15.68 -1.82 26.64
N TYR A 507 -16.62 -2.19 25.78
CA TYR A 507 -17.93 -2.70 26.18
C TYR A 507 -17.90 -4.14 26.70
N ASP A 508 -16.77 -4.87 26.67
CA ASP A 508 -16.71 -6.32 26.92
C ASP A 508 -17.66 -7.11 25.96
N ARG A 509 -17.90 -6.58 24.75
CA ARG A 509 -18.84 -7.13 23.75
C ARG A 509 -18.17 -8.12 22.80
N ALA A 510 -16.87 -7.99 22.56
CA ALA A 510 -16.09 -8.93 21.75
C ALA A 510 -14.75 -9.24 22.41
N ILE A 511 -14.18 -10.41 22.10
CA ILE A 511 -12.76 -10.70 22.37
C ILE A 511 -11.97 -10.25 21.13
N VAL A 512 -10.94 -9.43 21.32
CA VAL A 512 -9.98 -9.06 20.28
C VAL A 512 -8.84 -10.07 20.28
N LEU A 513 -8.62 -10.76 19.17
CA LEU A 513 -7.57 -11.76 18.99
C LEU A 513 -6.66 -11.35 17.84
N GLY A 514 -5.34 -11.48 18.03
CA GLY A 514 -4.41 -11.15 16.95
C GLY A 514 -3.03 -10.79 17.44
N SER A 515 -2.35 -9.93 16.69
CA SER A 515 -1.06 -9.36 17.07
C SER A 515 -1.08 -8.73 18.47
N LYS A 516 0.10 -8.45 19.02
CA LYS A 516 0.22 -7.80 20.35
C LYS A 516 -0.59 -6.49 20.44
N GLN A 517 -0.58 -5.72 19.35
CA GLN A 517 -1.36 -4.50 19.20
C GLN A 517 -1.57 -4.19 17.71
N THR A 518 -2.59 -3.39 17.42
CA THR A 518 -2.86 -2.85 16.09
C THR A 518 -1.90 -1.72 15.69
N PHE A 519 -2.11 -1.12 14.51
CA PHE A 519 -1.20 -0.13 13.91
C PHE A 519 -0.90 1.05 14.83
N GLY A 520 -1.90 1.58 15.53
CA GLY A 520 -1.77 2.73 16.42
C GLY A 520 -2.19 4.04 15.79
N LYS A 521 -3.06 4.04 14.78
CA LYS A 521 -3.53 5.27 14.17
C LYS A 521 -4.65 5.86 15.01
N GLY A 522 -4.49 7.09 15.47
CA GLY A 522 -5.45 7.81 16.32
C GLY A 522 -5.95 9.11 15.71
N THR A 523 -5.76 9.34 14.42
CA THR A 523 -6.08 10.59 13.72
C THR A 523 -7.15 10.40 12.64
N VAL A 524 -7.92 11.46 12.40
CA VAL A 524 -8.94 11.53 11.33
C VAL A 524 -8.50 12.54 10.28
N GLN A 525 -8.50 12.10 9.02
CA GLN A 525 -8.19 12.96 7.88
C GLN A 525 -9.42 13.33 7.08
N ASN A 526 -9.44 14.57 6.59
CA ASN A 526 -10.44 15.08 5.65
C ASN A 526 -9.75 15.64 4.40
N PHE A 527 -10.43 15.62 3.27
CA PHE A 527 -9.93 16.23 2.04
C PHE A 527 -10.38 17.69 1.93
N GLU A 528 -9.41 18.56 1.68
CA GLU A 528 -9.59 19.96 1.33
C GLU A 528 -9.30 20.12 -0.17
N ASP A 529 -10.34 20.37 -0.95
CA ASP A 529 -10.23 20.63 -2.39
C ASP A 529 -9.60 22.02 -2.63
N LEU A 530 -8.40 22.03 -3.21
CA LEU A 530 -7.61 23.26 -3.39
C LEU A 530 -8.24 24.21 -4.41
N ASN A 531 -9.05 23.68 -5.34
CA ASN A 531 -9.75 24.49 -6.34
C ASN A 531 -10.76 25.47 -5.70
N ARG A 532 -11.21 25.22 -4.46
CA ARG A 532 -12.14 26.10 -3.74
C ARG A 532 -11.53 27.41 -3.26
N TYR A 533 -10.19 27.48 -3.20
CA TYR A 533 -9.46 28.64 -2.70
C TYR A 533 -9.09 29.63 -3.81
N VAL A 534 -9.31 29.26 -5.07
CA VAL A 534 -9.02 30.08 -6.25
C VAL A 534 -10.29 30.40 -7.02
N LYS A 535 -10.36 31.60 -7.60
CA LYS A 535 -11.53 32.05 -8.37
C LYS A 535 -11.45 31.73 -9.87
N SER A 536 -10.27 31.39 -10.36
CA SER A 536 -9.98 31.12 -11.78
C SER A 536 -9.41 29.72 -11.95
N SER A 537 -9.85 29.00 -12.98
CA SER A 537 -9.35 27.67 -13.35
C SER A 537 -8.18 27.76 -14.35
N GLU A 538 -7.42 28.86 -14.34
CA GLU A 538 -6.31 29.12 -15.27
C GLU A 538 -5.23 28.03 -15.24
N PHE A 539 -5.06 27.36 -14.10
CA PHE A 539 -4.04 26.33 -13.87
C PHE A 539 -4.59 24.89 -13.91
N GLY A 540 -5.80 24.71 -14.44
CA GLY A 540 -6.50 23.42 -14.43
C GLY A 540 -6.86 22.96 -13.02
N ASP A 541 -7.03 21.64 -12.85
CA ASP A 541 -7.28 21.04 -11.54
C ASP A 541 -6.01 21.08 -10.67
N LEU A 542 -6.14 21.64 -9.47
CA LEU A 542 -5.08 21.77 -8.48
C LEU A 542 -4.97 20.56 -7.55
N GLY A 543 -5.93 19.63 -7.59
CA GLY A 543 -5.99 18.48 -6.70
C GLY A 543 -6.52 18.84 -5.31
N ALA A 544 -6.17 18.03 -4.32
CA ALA A 544 -6.69 18.15 -2.96
C ALA A 544 -5.60 17.88 -1.91
N LEU A 545 -5.77 18.46 -0.72
CA LEU A 545 -4.94 18.16 0.45
C LEU A 545 -5.71 17.24 1.39
N LYS A 546 -5.18 16.04 1.66
CA LYS A 546 -5.64 15.18 2.73
C LYS A 546 -5.01 15.68 4.02
N LEU A 547 -5.82 16.07 5.00
CA LEU A 547 -5.39 16.84 6.15
C LEU A 547 -5.88 16.20 7.45
N THR A 548 -4.99 16.02 8.44
CA THR A 548 -5.40 15.65 9.79
C THR A 548 -6.15 16.80 10.45
N THR A 549 -7.40 16.55 10.82
CA THR A 549 -8.32 17.58 11.36
C THR A 549 -8.83 17.27 12.75
N GLN A 550 -8.73 16.00 13.16
CA GLN A 550 -9.20 15.52 14.46
C GLN A 550 -8.31 14.39 14.95
N LYS A 551 -8.35 14.17 16.26
CA LYS A 551 -7.81 12.99 16.92
C LYS A 551 -8.96 12.19 17.52
N PHE A 552 -8.93 10.87 17.46
CA PHE A 552 -9.97 10.05 18.08
C PHE A 552 -9.47 9.30 19.31
N TYR A 553 -10.41 9.02 20.19
CA TYR A 553 -10.23 8.48 21.51
C TYR A 553 -11.27 7.39 21.76
N ARG A 554 -10.84 6.38 22.48
CA ARG A 554 -11.68 5.33 23.02
C ARG A 554 -12.70 5.91 23.99
N ILE A 555 -13.80 5.19 24.21
CA ILE A 555 -14.85 5.59 25.14
C ILE A 555 -14.37 5.58 26.60
N ASN A 556 -13.30 4.84 26.88
CA ASN A 556 -12.61 4.83 28.17
C ASN A 556 -11.68 6.04 28.39
N GLY A 557 -11.54 6.93 27.40
CA GLY A 557 -10.72 8.15 27.45
C GLY A 557 -9.32 8.05 26.84
N GLY A 558 -8.78 6.83 26.68
CA GLY A 558 -7.46 6.63 26.08
C GLY A 558 -7.46 6.83 24.55
N SER A 559 -6.35 7.23 23.95
CA SER A 559 -6.21 7.26 22.48
C SER A 559 -5.70 5.91 21.94
N THR A 560 -5.92 5.65 20.65
CA THR A 560 -5.20 4.59 19.90
C THR A 560 -3.90 5.11 19.30
N GLN A 561 -3.66 6.42 19.29
CA GLN A 561 -2.45 7.03 18.69
C GLN A 561 -1.18 6.39 19.27
N LEU A 562 -0.26 5.88 18.44
CA LEU A 562 0.97 5.14 18.77
C LEU A 562 0.76 3.75 19.42
N GLU A 563 -0.24 3.61 20.29
CA GLU A 563 -0.46 2.42 21.15
C GLU A 563 -1.35 1.34 20.50
N GLY A 564 -2.27 1.75 19.62
CA GLY A 564 -3.29 0.90 19.03
C GLY A 564 -4.28 0.30 20.04
N VAL A 565 -4.93 -0.78 19.62
CA VAL A 565 -5.76 -1.66 20.42
C VAL A 565 -4.92 -2.88 20.78
N LYS A 566 -4.75 -3.11 22.08
CA LYS A 566 -4.07 -4.30 22.60
C LYS A 566 -5.03 -5.47 22.55
N SER A 567 -4.63 -6.56 21.89
CA SER A 567 -5.46 -7.76 21.80
C SER A 567 -5.67 -8.38 23.19
N ASP A 568 -6.87 -8.90 23.44
CA ASP A 568 -7.19 -9.67 24.65
C ASP A 568 -6.44 -11.00 24.63
N VAL A 569 -6.35 -11.61 23.44
CA VAL A 569 -5.60 -12.83 23.16
C VAL A 569 -4.50 -12.50 22.15
N ILE A 570 -3.25 -12.65 22.57
CA ILE A 570 -2.07 -12.33 21.75
C ILE A 570 -1.58 -13.59 21.04
N ALA A 571 -1.59 -13.54 19.72
CA ALA A 571 -1.01 -14.53 18.82
C ALA A 571 0.21 -13.91 18.12
N PRO A 572 1.36 -14.60 18.04
CA PRO A 572 2.49 -14.13 17.25
C PRO A 572 2.16 -14.24 15.78
N ASP A 573 2.59 -13.26 14.99
CA ASP A 573 2.55 -13.26 13.53
C ASP A 573 3.91 -12.92 12.91
N ARG A 574 3.98 -12.91 11.58
CA ARG A 574 5.19 -12.67 10.78
C ARG A 574 5.86 -11.32 11.07
N TYR A 575 5.11 -10.32 11.52
CA TYR A 575 5.54 -8.94 11.74
C TYR A 575 5.81 -8.61 13.22
N SER A 576 5.62 -9.56 14.14
CA SER A 576 5.78 -9.37 15.60
C SER A 576 7.06 -8.64 16.08
N TYR A 577 8.15 -8.72 15.31
CA TYR A 577 9.46 -8.11 15.64
C TYR A 577 9.93 -7.10 14.58
N ILE A 578 9.02 -6.68 13.71
CA ILE A 578 9.28 -5.71 12.68
C ILE A 578 8.66 -4.38 13.12
N GLU A 579 9.41 -3.29 12.98
CA GLU A 579 8.94 -1.92 13.22
C GLU A 579 7.88 -1.56 12.18
N ILE A 580 6.62 -1.82 12.52
CA ILE A 580 5.42 -1.51 11.76
C ILE A 580 4.38 -0.95 12.74
N GLY A 581 3.95 0.28 12.46
CA GLY A 581 2.89 0.97 13.19
C GLY A 581 3.11 2.48 13.20
N GLU A 582 2.11 3.21 13.66
CA GLU A 582 2.15 4.69 13.75
C GLU A 582 3.34 5.20 14.56
N ARG A 583 3.77 4.43 15.57
CA ARG A 583 4.91 4.73 16.44
C ARG A 583 6.26 4.66 15.73
N ASP A 584 6.31 3.96 14.61
CA ASP A 584 7.50 3.72 13.80
C ASP A 584 7.51 4.63 12.55
N GLU A 585 6.45 5.41 12.33
CA GLU A 585 6.37 6.44 11.28
C GLU A 585 7.15 7.70 11.68
N ASP A 586 7.51 8.51 10.68
CA ASP A 586 8.10 9.83 10.91
C ASP A 586 7.03 10.87 11.29
N TYR A 587 7.37 11.73 12.26
CA TYR A 587 6.53 12.83 12.74
C TYR A 587 5.10 12.46 13.20
N PRO A 588 4.86 11.34 13.90
CA PRO A 588 3.51 11.00 14.33
C PRO A 588 3.05 11.93 15.45
N LEU A 589 1.76 12.22 15.53
CA LEU A 589 1.21 12.98 16.65
C LEU A 589 1.41 12.21 17.96
N ALA A 590 1.74 12.93 19.04
CA ALA A 590 1.99 12.33 20.35
C ALA A 590 0.75 11.64 20.93
N TYR A 591 0.91 10.69 21.84
CA TYR A 591 -0.18 10.11 22.62
C TYR A 591 -0.74 11.10 23.67
N ASP A 592 -2.05 11.10 23.89
CA ASP A 592 -2.71 11.77 25.01
C ASP A 592 -4.05 11.09 25.37
N GLU A 593 -4.70 11.60 26.42
CA GLU A 593 -5.96 11.07 26.95
C GLU A 593 -6.96 12.20 27.22
N ILE A 594 -8.24 11.85 27.19
CA ILE A 594 -9.36 12.72 27.57
C ILE A 594 -10.22 12.04 28.64
N PRO A 595 -11.14 12.75 29.31
CA PRO A 595 -12.10 12.10 30.20
C PRO A 595 -12.94 11.04 29.47
N ALA A 596 -13.10 9.89 30.11
CA ALA A 596 -13.96 8.81 29.64
C ALA A 596 -15.40 9.29 29.42
N ALA A 597 -16.06 8.76 28.40
CA ALA A 597 -17.49 8.90 28.20
C ALA A 597 -18.27 8.09 29.24
N ASP A 598 -19.56 8.41 29.41
CA ASP A 598 -20.46 7.60 30.23
C ASP A 598 -21.01 6.43 29.41
N TYR A 599 -20.70 5.19 29.81
CA TYR A 599 -21.13 3.98 29.13
C TYR A 599 -21.28 2.80 30.11
N LYS A 600 -22.03 1.78 29.68
CA LYS A 600 -22.27 0.56 30.46
C LYS A 600 -21.74 -0.66 29.72
N LYS A 601 -20.84 -1.39 30.37
CA LYS A 601 -20.34 -2.67 29.85
C LYS A 601 -21.46 -3.68 29.63
N PHE A 602 -21.30 -4.46 28.56
CA PHE A 602 -22.08 -5.65 28.27
C PHE A 602 -21.91 -6.70 29.38
N LYS A 603 -23.01 -7.35 29.77
CA LYS A 603 -23.02 -8.39 30.82
C LYS A 603 -23.44 -9.76 30.28
N GLY A 604 -23.34 -9.94 28.96
CA GLY A 604 -23.80 -11.16 28.31
C GLY A 604 -22.86 -12.35 28.47
N TYR A 605 -21.57 -12.15 28.75
CA TYR A 605 -20.62 -13.25 28.97
C TYR A 605 -20.42 -13.57 30.45
N LEU A 606 -20.54 -14.85 30.80
CA LEU A 606 -20.36 -15.35 32.17
C LEU A 606 -18.90 -15.65 32.51
N ASN A 607 -18.07 -15.90 31.51
CA ASN A 607 -16.72 -16.45 31.66
C ASN A 607 -15.69 -15.78 30.72
N LEU A 608 -15.88 -14.50 30.40
CA LEU A 608 -15.03 -13.77 29.45
C LEU A 608 -13.53 -13.90 29.77
N LYS A 609 -13.15 -13.70 31.03
CA LYS A 609 -11.75 -13.76 31.48
C LYS A 609 -11.19 -15.18 31.40
N GLU A 610 -11.99 -16.19 31.72
CA GLU A 610 -11.60 -17.59 31.62
C GLU A 610 -11.42 -18.01 30.17
N SER A 611 -12.28 -17.55 29.25
CA SER A 611 -12.14 -17.80 27.80
C SER A 611 -10.86 -17.18 27.24
N ILE A 612 -10.58 -15.91 27.56
CA ILE A 612 -9.33 -15.24 27.17
C ILE A 612 -8.10 -16.02 27.67
N LYS A 613 -8.10 -16.41 28.95
CA LYS A 613 -7.00 -17.18 29.53
C LYS A 613 -6.81 -18.54 28.84
N SER A 614 -7.91 -19.27 28.62
CA SER A 614 -7.88 -20.60 27.99
C SER A 614 -7.31 -20.52 26.57
N SER A 615 -7.69 -19.48 25.82
CA SER A 615 -7.17 -19.21 24.49
C SER A 615 -5.68 -18.86 24.49
N GLN A 616 -5.25 -17.97 25.40
CA GLN A 616 -3.83 -17.65 25.54
C GLN A 616 -2.99 -18.88 25.93
N ASP A 617 -3.51 -19.75 26.78
CA ASP A 617 -2.87 -21.01 27.15
C ASP A 617 -2.77 -21.96 25.94
N ARG A 618 -3.79 -22.03 25.06
CA ARG A 618 -3.72 -22.81 23.81
C ARG A 618 -2.64 -22.29 22.87
N ILE A 619 -2.61 -20.99 22.62
CA ILE A 619 -1.61 -20.35 21.74
C ILE A 619 -0.19 -20.60 22.25
N ASN A 620 0.05 -20.34 23.55
CA ASN A 620 1.38 -20.49 24.15
C ASN A 620 1.91 -21.94 24.06
N ASN A 621 1.01 -22.92 24.10
CA ASN A 621 1.36 -24.35 24.07
C ASN A 621 1.30 -24.97 22.66
N ASN A 622 0.90 -24.22 21.63
CA ASN A 622 0.79 -24.71 20.26
C ASN A 622 2.14 -24.60 19.53
N GLU A 623 2.58 -25.72 18.94
CA GLU A 623 3.86 -25.81 18.23
C GLU A 623 3.96 -24.89 17.01
N TYR A 624 2.86 -24.68 16.28
CA TYR A 624 2.82 -23.82 15.09
C TYR A 624 2.94 -22.34 15.46
N PHE A 625 2.24 -21.88 16.51
CA PHE A 625 2.41 -20.51 16.99
C PHE A 625 3.84 -20.24 17.49
N GLN A 626 4.48 -21.22 18.16
CA GLN A 626 5.89 -21.12 18.54
C GLN A 626 6.81 -21.06 17.31
N LEU A 627 6.48 -21.79 16.25
CA LEU A 627 7.23 -21.79 14.99
C LEU A 627 7.06 -20.45 14.23
N ILE A 628 5.86 -19.84 14.25
CA ILE A 628 5.62 -18.49 13.72
C ILE A 628 6.45 -17.45 14.46
N ASP A 629 6.45 -17.46 15.80
CA ASP A 629 7.27 -16.53 16.61
C ASP A 629 8.76 -16.66 16.28
N LYS A 630 9.24 -17.90 16.10
CA LYS A 630 10.62 -18.16 15.69
C LYS A 630 10.92 -17.65 14.28
N ASN A 631 9.97 -17.80 13.34
CA ASN A 631 10.10 -17.29 11.98
C ASN A 631 10.15 -15.76 11.98
N ALA A 632 9.28 -15.10 12.75
CA ALA A 632 9.27 -13.64 12.89
C ALA A 632 10.61 -13.09 13.44
N LYS A 633 11.20 -13.75 14.45
CA LYS A 633 12.55 -13.41 14.95
C LYS A 633 13.63 -13.59 13.89
N TRP A 634 13.56 -14.69 13.13
CA TRP A 634 14.51 -14.92 12.05
C TRP A 634 14.41 -13.84 10.97
N LEU A 635 13.18 -13.51 10.53
CA LEU A 635 12.92 -12.43 9.56
C LEU A 635 13.45 -11.08 10.03
N ALA A 636 13.25 -10.72 11.30
CA ALA A 636 13.79 -9.49 11.87
C ALA A 636 15.33 -9.46 11.79
N ASN A 637 16.01 -10.54 12.19
CA ASN A 637 17.48 -10.62 12.10
C ASN A 637 17.98 -10.57 10.64
N GLN A 638 17.22 -11.08 9.67
CA GLN A 638 17.60 -11.03 8.26
C GLN A 638 17.54 -9.62 7.67
N ARG A 639 16.67 -8.74 8.20
CA ARG A 639 16.62 -7.34 7.76
C ARG A 639 17.90 -6.57 8.10
N ASP A 640 18.59 -6.97 9.16
CA ASP A 640 19.87 -6.36 9.57
C ASP A 640 21.06 -6.81 8.69
N GLU A 641 20.89 -7.86 7.86
CA GLU A 641 21.93 -8.34 6.95
C GLU A 641 22.06 -7.46 5.70
N ARG A 642 22.72 -6.31 5.84
CA ARG A 642 22.91 -5.34 4.74
C ARG A 642 24.06 -5.65 3.78
N MET A 643 25.02 -6.51 4.16
CA MET A 643 26.18 -6.83 3.32
C MET A 643 25.90 -8.06 2.45
N ILE A 644 25.71 -7.84 1.15
CA ILE A 644 25.41 -8.92 0.20
C ILE A 644 26.64 -9.28 -0.63
N PRO A 645 27.07 -10.55 -0.65
CA PRO A 645 28.20 -10.99 -1.46
C PRO A 645 27.85 -11.01 -2.95
N LEU A 646 28.81 -10.58 -3.78
CA LEU A 646 28.69 -10.53 -5.25
C LEU A 646 29.59 -11.56 -5.96
N SER A 647 30.22 -12.47 -5.22
CA SER A 647 30.87 -13.66 -5.78
C SER A 647 29.88 -14.82 -5.81
N ILE A 648 29.92 -15.66 -6.85
CA ILE A 648 28.99 -16.79 -6.98
C ILE A 648 29.18 -17.81 -5.84
N ASP A 649 30.41 -18.01 -5.38
CA ASP A 649 30.72 -18.98 -4.33
C ASP A 649 30.21 -18.51 -2.95
N SER A 650 30.46 -17.25 -2.58
CA SER A 650 29.95 -16.69 -1.32
C SER A 650 28.44 -16.48 -1.35
N TYR A 651 27.87 -16.13 -2.51
CA TYR A 651 26.42 -16.04 -2.71
C TYR A 651 25.73 -17.40 -2.53
N LYS A 652 26.26 -18.47 -3.12
CA LYS A 652 25.74 -19.85 -2.92
C LYS A 652 25.84 -20.30 -1.46
N LYS A 653 26.93 -19.99 -0.77
CA LYS A 653 27.05 -20.27 0.67
C LYS A 653 26.00 -19.53 1.49
N ARG A 654 25.74 -18.26 1.16
CA ARG A 654 24.68 -17.47 1.80
C ARG A 654 23.31 -18.13 1.56
N LEU A 655 22.95 -18.45 0.32
CA LEU A 655 21.67 -19.09 0.01
C LEU A 655 21.50 -20.43 0.72
N LYS A 656 22.54 -21.27 0.73
CA LYS A 656 22.51 -22.56 1.42
C LYS A 656 22.29 -22.40 2.93
N ARG A 657 22.96 -21.42 3.56
CA ARG A 657 22.74 -21.11 4.98
C ARG A 657 21.29 -20.68 5.22
N LEU A 658 20.76 -19.77 4.39
CA LEU A 658 19.38 -19.31 4.52
C LEU A 658 18.39 -20.47 4.38
N GLU A 659 18.59 -21.33 3.38
CA GLU A 659 17.78 -22.54 3.16
C GLU A 659 17.79 -23.45 4.41
N GLU A 660 18.97 -23.79 4.94
CA GLU A 660 19.12 -24.61 6.15
C GLU A 660 18.46 -23.96 7.40
N GLU A 661 18.51 -22.62 7.50
CA GLU A 661 17.85 -21.87 8.56
C GLU A 661 16.32 -21.82 8.40
N THR A 662 15.81 -21.80 7.16
CA THR A 662 14.38 -21.71 6.86
C THR A 662 13.66 -23.04 6.75
N ASP A 663 14.38 -24.15 6.52
CA ASP A 663 13.79 -25.49 6.33
C ASP A 663 12.83 -25.90 7.47
N GLN A 664 13.13 -25.45 8.69
CA GLN A 664 12.28 -25.69 9.86
C GLN A 664 10.89 -25.03 9.77
N PHE A 665 10.75 -23.96 8.99
CA PHE A 665 9.50 -23.19 8.84
C PHE A 665 8.57 -23.78 7.77
N ASN A 666 9.05 -24.66 6.89
CA ASN A 666 8.22 -25.33 5.88
C ASN A 666 7.04 -26.13 6.51
N LYS A 667 7.19 -26.54 7.78
CA LYS A 667 6.11 -27.17 8.54
C LYS A 667 4.88 -26.26 8.68
N LEU A 668 5.04 -24.93 8.63
CA LEU A 668 3.91 -23.99 8.68
C LEU A 668 2.98 -24.17 7.47
N ASP A 669 3.51 -24.50 6.30
CA ASP A 669 2.73 -24.70 5.07
C ASP A 669 1.92 -26.00 5.10
N GLU A 670 2.30 -26.93 5.98
CA GLU A 670 1.59 -28.20 6.21
C GLU A 670 0.38 -28.02 7.14
N TYR A 671 0.22 -26.85 7.78
CA TYR A 671 -0.89 -26.61 8.69
C TYR A 671 -2.25 -26.66 7.98
N LYS A 672 -3.17 -27.45 8.54
CA LYS A 672 -4.57 -27.50 8.13
C LYS A 672 -5.44 -27.67 9.36
N ASN A 673 -6.49 -26.86 9.45
CA ASN A 673 -7.57 -27.04 10.41
C ASN A 673 -8.69 -27.92 9.82
N ASP A 674 -9.54 -28.45 10.70
CA ASP A 674 -10.64 -29.37 10.35
C ASP A 674 -11.97 -28.66 10.07
N LEU A 675 -11.98 -27.31 9.94
CA LEU A 675 -13.21 -26.55 9.72
C LEU A 675 -13.77 -26.84 8.32
N ALA A 676 -15.06 -27.12 8.24
CA ALA A 676 -15.75 -27.19 6.95
C ALA A 676 -16.20 -25.79 6.51
N VAL A 677 -15.72 -25.33 5.37
CA VAL A 677 -15.95 -23.96 4.87
C VAL A 677 -16.92 -23.96 3.69
N TYR A 678 -17.97 -23.14 3.79
CA TYR A 678 -19.01 -23.04 2.76
C TYR A 678 -19.31 -21.59 2.38
N SER A 679 -19.49 -21.35 1.07
CA SER A 679 -20.19 -20.16 0.61
C SER A 679 -21.67 -20.23 0.99
N LEU A 680 -22.26 -19.06 1.25
CA LEU A 680 -23.68 -18.88 1.50
C LEU A 680 -24.53 -19.29 0.28
N LYS A 681 -25.82 -19.59 0.49
CA LYS A 681 -26.76 -20.04 -0.57
C LYS A 681 -26.79 -19.10 -1.78
N ASP A 682 -26.92 -17.79 -1.54
CA ASP A 682 -27.03 -16.81 -2.63
C ASP A 682 -25.71 -16.67 -3.40
N GLU A 683 -24.58 -16.76 -2.71
CA GLU A 683 -23.27 -16.65 -3.35
C GLU A 683 -22.97 -17.85 -4.24
N LYS A 684 -23.45 -19.05 -3.89
CA LYS A 684 -23.32 -20.24 -4.75
C LYS A 684 -23.90 -20.02 -6.14
N VAL A 685 -25.02 -19.29 -6.24
CA VAL A 685 -25.63 -18.94 -7.54
C VAL A 685 -24.71 -18.05 -8.37
N LEU A 686 -24.02 -17.10 -7.72
CA LEU A 686 -23.06 -16.22 -8.39
C LEU A 686 -21.79 -16.97 -8.81
N ILE A 687 -21.28 -17.85 -7.95
CA ILE A 687 -20.13 -18.72 -8.22
C ILE A 687 -20.38 -19.65 -9.41
N GLU A 688 -21.59 -20.20 -9.54
CA GLU A 688 -21.97 -21.03 -10.68
C GLU A 688 -22.01 -20.23 -12.00
N ALA A 689 -22.26 -18.92 -11.93
CA ALA A 689 -22.35 -18.04 -13.08
C ALA A 689 -21.00 -17.39 -13.49
N ASP A 690 -20.05 -17.25 -12.56
CA ASP A 690 -18.75 -16.63 -12.78
C ASP A 690 -17.59 -17.54 -12.33
N SER A 691 -16.86 -18.11 -13.29
CA SER A 691 -15.70 -18.97 -13.02
C SER A 691 -14.55 -18.24 -12.33
N SER A 692 -14.38 -16.94 -12.59
CA SER A 692 -13.35 -16.11 -11.94
C SER A 692 -13.67 -15.94 -10.46
N LEU A 693 -14.94 -15.68 -10.13
CA LEU A 693 -15.42 -15.64 -8.75
C LEU A 693 -15.27 -16.99 -8.06
N ALA A 694 -15.59 -18.09 -8.76
CA ALA A 694 -15.42 -19.45 -8.24
C ALA A 694 -13.97 -19.74 -7.82
N ASP A 695 -13.00 -19.41 -8.67
CA ASP A 695 -11.57 -19.63 -8.38
C ASP A 695 -11.09 -18.74 -7.22
N LYS A 696 -11.58 -17.51 -7.12
CA LYS A 696 -11.28 -16.61 -5.98
C LYS A 696 -11.84 -17.15 -4.67
N ARG A 697 -13.09 -17.62 -4.64
CA ARG A 697 -13.71 -18.20 -3.44
C ARG A 697 -13.08 -19.51 -3.03
N LYS A 698 -12.73 -20.37 -3.98
CA LYS A 698 -11.97 -21.59 -3.70
C LYS A 698 -10.63 -21.29 -3.04
N ARG A 699 -9.87 -20.33 -3.56
CA ARG A 699 -8.59 -19.90 -2.95
C ARG A 699 -8.78 -19.35 -1.54
N TRP A 700 -9.78 -18.50 -1.34
CA TRP A 700 -10.09 -17.94 -0.02
C TRP A 700 -10.55 -19.01 0.99
N HIS A 701 -11.37 -19.98 0.59
CA HIS A 701 -11.75 -21.08 1.48
C HIS A 701 -10.56 -21.96 1.84
N ASN A 702 -9.65 -22.22 0.88
CA ASN A 702 -8.42 -22.93 1.16
C ASN A 702 -7.55 -22.17 2.18
N SER A 703 -7.43 -20.84 2.04
CA SER A 703 -6.67 -20.04 3.00
C SER A 703 -7.30 -20.05 4.39
N ILE A 704 -8.63 -20.12 4.51
CA ILE A 704 -9.30 -20.28 5.83
C ILE A 704 -8.90 -21.60 6.49
N ASN A 705 -8.78 -22.68 5.72
CA ASN A 705 -8.35 -23.99 6.25
C ASN A 705 -6.87 -24.02 6.63
N GLU A 706 -6.06 -23.12 6.08
CA GLU A 706 -4.64 -22.95 6.40
C GLU A 706 -4.43 -21.94 7.56
N ASP A 707 -5.51 -21.35 8.07
CA ASP A 707 -5.46 -20.24 9.01
C ASP A 707 -5.72 -20.70 10.45
N MET A 708 -4.65 -20.81 11.23
CA MET A 708 -4.72 -21.16 12.66
C MET A 708 -5.37 -20.09 13.54
N TYR A 709 -5.38 -18.82 13.10
CA TYR A 709 -6.00 -17.73 13.86
C TYR A 709 -7.52 -17.81 13.76
N ILE A 710 -8.05 -18.19 12.59
CA ILE A 710 -9.48 -18.47 12.43
C ILE A 710 -9.90 -19.69 13.26
N GLU A 711 -9.10 -20.76 13.26
CA GLU A 711 -9.38 -21.92 14.13
C GLU A 711 -9.40 -21.52 15.61
N GLU A 712 -8.41 -20.76 16.07
CA GLU A 712 -8.39 -20.30 17.46
C GLU A 712 -9.55 -19.34 17.77
N ALA A 713 -9.97 -18.50 16.82
CA ALA A 713 -11.17 -17.67 16.96
C ALA A 713 -12.45 -18.52 17.14
N VAL A 714 -12.59 -19.62 16.39
CA VAL A 714 -13.69 -20.59 16.58
C VAL A 714 -13.61 -21.23 17.97
N ASN A 715 -12.41 -21.60 18.44
CA ASN A 715 -12.21 -22.12 19.79
C ASN A 715 -12.58 -21.11 20.88
N VAL A 716 -12.29 -19.82 20.68
CA VAL A 716 -12.73 -18.74 21.58
C VAL A 716 -14.25 -18.63 21.60
N LEU A 717 -14.91 -18.70 20.43
CA LEU A 717 -16.37 -18.66 20.34
C LEU A 717 -17.02 -19.85 21.07
N LYS A 718 -16.40 -21.04 21.01
CA LYS A 718 -16.81 -22.25 21.75
C LYS A 718 -16.69 -22.08 23.27
N ASP A 719 -15.63 -21.40 23.72
CA ASP A 719 -15.38 -21.18 25.14
C ASP A 719 -16.37 -20.18 25.76
N LEU A 720 -16.88 -19.22 24.99
CA LEU A 720 -17.75 -18.14 25.48
C LEU A 720 -19.14 -18.67 25.92
N LYS A 721 -19.46 -18.52 27.20
CA LYS A 721 -20.77 -18.84 27.78
C LYS A 721 -21.62 -17.58 27.88
N THR A 722 -22.74 -17.57 27.17
CA THR A 722 -23.68 -16.46 27.17
C THR A 722 -24.75 -16.59 28.25
N ASN A 723 -25.24 -15.46 28.74
CA ASN A 723 -26.30 -15.34 29.76
C ASN A 723 -27.72 -15.56 29.22
N THR A 724 -27.88 -15.94 27.95
CA THR A 724 -29.20 -16.04 27.32
C THR A 724 -29.96 -17.28 27.78
N ILE A 725 -31.00 -17.05 28.58
CA ILE A 725 -32.12 -17.97 28.74
C ILE A 725 -32.78 -18.10 27.36
N LYS A 726 -32.45 -19.14 26.58
CA LYS A 726 -33.21 -19.49 25.38
C LYS A 726 -34.67 -19.72 25.80
N GLY A 727 -35.55 -18.78 25.46
CA GLY A 727 -36.99 -18.86 25.70
C GLY A 727 -37.63 -19.92 24.81
N ASN A 728 -37.44 -21.20 25.16
CA ASN A 728 -38.42 -22.30 25.13
C ASN A 728 -37.69 -23.64 25.18
N GLY A 729 -37.87 -24.35 26.30
CA GLY A 729 -37.61 -25.79 26.42
C GLY A 729 -36.19 -26.17 26.79
N MET A 730 -36.03 -26.68 28.01
CA MET A 730 -34.84 -27.39 28.50
C MET A 730 -34.22 -28.32 27.44
N THR A 731 -32.93 -28.17 27.19
CA THR A 731 -31.96 -29.27 27.39
C THR A 731 -30.55 -28.69 27.49
N ILE A 732 -30.00 -28.71 28.69
CA ILE A 732 -28.55 -28.65 28.90
C ILE A 732 -28.01 -29.98 28.36
N LYS A 733 -27.10 -29.94 27.39
CA LYS A 733 -26.21 -31.07 27.13
C LYS A 733 -24.77 -30.58 27.25
N ASN A 734 -24.05 -31.33 28.10
CA ASN A 734 -22.63 -31.20 28.42
C ASN A 734 -21.75 -31.41 27.21
#